data_AF-A0A6I5REF5-F1
#
_entry.id   AF-A0A6I5REF5-F1
#
_cell.length_a   1.000
_cell.length_b   1.000
_cell.length_c   1.000
_cell.angle_alpha   90.00
_cell.angle_beta   90.00
_cell.angle_gamma   90.00
#
_symmetry.space_group_name_H-M   'P 1'
#
loop_
_entity.id
_entity.type
_entity.pdbx_description
1 polymer ?
#
loop_
_entity_poly.entity_id
_entity_poly.type
_entity_poly.pdbx_seq_one_letter_code
_entity_poly.pdbx_strand_id
1 'polypeptide(L)'
;MIKPIYTEISDSVLHFAPESGPLSFAITVYNNSPQFASFQVVLVAAGVDANQRDWYRLSPSVSAKIPPGDQTCFQAHVLSVPPIPGGFTGTMNLTVRVYSTELRNEDRKDLRLIITGDGLLAPRVTIPKSTYKAHPQEQVAVLANIYNPNRKSLEVVLELTGLKPEWFPDGVQKSMMLVPSEEKQVTFLCQLPLPTHAPSSRYPLNLKVLQPAIGALPQQLQLEVFPQGFVEFHCDPIEQWIPEKSARWRNPAQGITTYQLGFNNRSNLGLFGIVSVVDEDELRQQRRHRRLENPPPDAEAAAAASLPAGLTLVPERVFLQPGETGFLQLTVRRRLPWLGWSRFKRLQVQASLVDAPLDLRNENQTLELHILPVIPFWLQVLGGLVGLCLVAFIWWLMAQRGHTNAVHTVQFNGAGTEVVSGASDQTLRRWQVTRRRLRPQPIIYRGDKAVRVIQYRPVNNDWVAAGLENGTIQVHSLLSGRTSTLESARDDRVFDLAFDQDARTLWSAHGSGLILQWALMPDLGIASQRPPQQIVEADFAVSALALTGDADNLLAIGGRYQGFVVVDLDSEEAVNIPYRSGTQTEYINSLETAAEYPTLLAAGDSQGYISLWNLETCLAAMEQCDPIDEWSAHGEQAVRSVALSADGCYLVSGGDDGRVRLWQLSGAGERRLDWADRDAGTVLRRARQPINSVDIRQQARQLRVVSGGDDRTVRLNRVRLRANDQCRANR
;
A
#
# COMPACT_ATOMS: atom_id res chain seq x y z
N MET A 1 28.72 117.36 9.93
CA MET A 1 28.79 116.27 10.93
C MET A 1 28.61 114.96 10.19
N ILE A 2 29.62 114.10 10.16
CA ILE A 2 29.53 112.77 9.52
C ILE A 2 28.76 111.86 10.49
N LYS A 3 27.70 111.18 10.03
CA LYS A 3 26.98 110.21 10.85
C LYS A 3 27.93 109.07 11.23
N PRO A 4 27.95 108.61 12.49
CA PRO A 4 28.88 107.56 12.93
C PRO A 4 28.54 106.17 12.35
N ILE A 5 27.31 105.99 11.82
CA ILE A 5 26.87 104.79 11.10
C ILE A 5 26.30 105.24 9.75
N TYR A 6 26.72 104.61 8.67
CA TYR A 6 26.15 104.82 7.33
C TYR A 6 25.81 103.46 6.70
N THR A 7 24.60 103.31 6.16
CA THR A 7 24.09 102.07 5.57
C THR A 7 23.77 102.22 4.09
N GLU A 8 24.17 101.25 3.28
CA GLU A 8 23.85 101.11 1.86
C GLU A 8 23.15 99.77 1.60
N ILE A 9 22.19 99.74 0.68
CA ILE A 9 21.40 98.54 0.36
C ILE A 9 21.51 98.29 -1.14
N SER A 10 21.71 97.03 -1.56
CA SER A 10 21.85 96.66 -2.97
C SER A 10 20.63 97.01 -3.81
N ASP A 11 19.42 96.78 -3.28
CA ASP A 11 18.16 96.91 -4.01
C ASP A 11 17.14 97.72 -3.20
N SER A 12 16.59 98.76 -3.84
CA SER A 12 15.56 99.62 -3.23
C SER A 12 14.12 99.10 -3.47
N VAL A 13 13.95 98.16 -4.41
CA VAL A 13 12.68 97.51 -4.74
C VAL A 13 12.89 96.00 -4.84
N LEU A 14 12.10 95.24 -4.09
CA LEU A 14 12.17 93.78 -3.97
C LEU A 14 10.87 93.15 -4.50
N HIS A 15 10.99 92.11 -5.32
CA HIS A 15 9.84 91.35 -5.84
C HIS A 15 9.83 89.96 -5.21
N PHE A 16 8.79 89.61 -4.45
CA PHE A 16 8.67 88.32 -3.77
C PHE A 16 7.40 87.58 -4.22
N ALA A 17 7.57 86.36 -4.73
CA ALA A 17 6.48 85.43 -4.98
C ALA A 17 6.64 84.21 -4.04
N PRO A 18 5.59 83.77 -3.32
CA PRO A 18 5.68 82.64 -2.39
C PRO A 18 6.13 81.32 -3.07
N GLU A 19 5.88 81.19 -4.37
CA GLU A 19 6.23 80.01 -5.17
C GLU A 19 7.67 80.04 -5.70
N SER A 20 8.33 81.20 -5.75
CA SER A 20 9.67 81.35 -6.36
C SER A 20 10.84 81.11 -5.40
N GLY A 21 10.57 80.78 -4.13
CA GLY A 21 11.59 80.56 -3.10
C GLY A 21 12.11 81.86 -2.44
N PRO A 22 13.08 81.75 -1.51
CA PRO A 22 13.50 82.85 -0.67
C PRO A 22 14.27 83.94 -1.46
N LEU A 23 13.87 85.20 -1.28
CA LEU A 23 14.48 86.36 -1.94
C LEU A 23 15.64 86.90 -1.10
N SER A 24 16.80 87.18 -1.69
CA SER A 24 17.97 87.70 -0.96
C SER A 24 18.49 89.04 -1.47
N PHE A 25 18.87 89.94 -0.56
CA PHE A 25 19.51 91.23 -0.87
C PHE A 25 20.60 91.58 0.15
N ALA A 26 21.53 92.46 -0.23
CA ALA A 26 22.71 92.80 0.57
C ALA A 26 22.58 94.17 1.25
N ILE A 27 23.08 94.28 2.48
CA ILE A 27 23.07 95.47 3.32
C ILE A 27 24.49 95.72 3.82
N THR A 28 25.12 96.78 3.32
CA THR A 28 26.49 97.16 3.69
C THR A 28 26.47 98.27 4.73
N VAL A 29 27.20 98.09 5.83
CA VAL A 29 27.26 99.02 6.96
C VAL A 29 28.69 99.52 7.14
N TYR A 30 28.87 100.84 7.18
CA TYR A 30 30.15 101.51 7.34
C TYR A 30 30.32 102.06 8.76
N ASN A 31 31.46 101.78 9.39
CA ASN A 31 31.83 102.34 10.69
C ASN A 31 32.57 103.68 10.52
N ASN A 32 31.84 104.79 10.48
CA ASN A 32 32.45 106.13 10.41
C ASN A 32 32.79 106.72 11.79
N SER A 33 32.77 105.91 12.86
CA SER A 33 33.09 106.33 14.22
C SER A 33 34.58 106.16 14.55
N PRO A 34 35.12 106.85 15.56
CA PRO A 34 36.53 106.73 15.95
C PRO A 34 36.84 105.47 16.80
N GLN A 35 35.87 104.57 17.02
CA GLN A 35 36.05 103.36 17.83
C GLN A 35 35.57 102.09 17.11
N PHE A 36 36.02 100.93 17.58
CA PHE A 36 35.51 99.65 17.09
C PHE A 36 34.04 99.46 17.50
N ALA A 37 33.18 99.10 16.55
CA ALA A 37 31.76 98.89 16.78
C ALA A 37 31.26 97.60 16.12
N SER A 38 30.30 96.93 16.76
CA SER A 38 29.54 95.84 16.14
C SER A 38 28.17 96.36 15.71
N PHE A 39 27.64 95.80 14.63
CA PHE A 39 26.37 96.22 14.04
C PHE A 39 25.37 95.07 14.05
N GLN A 40 24.11 95.42 14.30
CA GLN A 40 22.98 94.51 14.21
C GLN A 40 21.95 95.09 13.26
N VAL A 41 21.41 94.23 12.38
CA VAL A 41 20.41 94.60 11.38
C VAL A 41 19.07 93.98 11.77
N VAL A 42 17.99 94.76 11.66
CA VAL A 42 16.61 94.28 11.83
C VAL A 42 15.77 94.79 10.68
N LEU A 43 14.97 93.91 10.08
CA LEU A 43 13.98 94.26 9.07
C LEU A 43 12.63 94.44 9.74
N VAL A 44 11.97 95.57 9.46
CA VAL A 44 10.63 95.87 9.96
C VAL A 44 9.71 96.08 8.76
N ALA A 45 8.67 95.26 8.64
CA ALA A 45 7.63 95.44 7.62
C ALA A 45 6.45 96.24 8.21
N ALA A 46 5.83 97.08 7.38
CA ALA A 46 4.65 97.84 7.80
C ALA A 46 3.49 96.89 8.20
N GLY A 47 2.96 97.06 9.42
CA GLY A 47 1.84 96.25 9.93
C GLY A 47 2.25 94.93 10.60
N VAL A 48 3.55 94.63 10.69
CA VAL A 48 4.09 93.46 11.40
C VAL A 48 4.74 93.91 12.71
N ASP A 49 4.53 93.15 13.77
CA ASP A 49 5.19 93.39 15.06
C ASP A 49 6.71 93.23 14.92
N ALA A 50 7.48 94.18 15.45
CA ALA A 50 8.95 94.21 15.36
C ALA A 50 9.64 93.01 16.03
N ASN A 51 8.93 92.31 16.92
CA ASN A 51 9.42 91.09 17.57
C ASN A 51 9.27 89.83 16.71
N GLN A 52 8.49 89.87 15.63
CA GLN A 52 8.20 88.70 14.80
C GLN A 52 9.22 88.58 13.66
N ARG A 53 10.19 87.68 13.83
CA ARG A 53 11.34 87.50 12.91
C ARG A 53 11.28 86.24 12.04
N ASP A 54 10.19 85.48 12.09
CA ASP A 54 10.09 84.15 11.45
C ASP A 54 10.00 84.19 9.92
N TRP A 55 9.91 85.38 9.33
CA TRP A 55 9.71 85.59 7.89
C TRP A 55 10.98 86.03 7.15
N TYR A 56 12.09 86.31 7.86
CA TYR A 56 13.38 86.61 7.24
C TYR A 56 14.56 86.08 8.05
N ARG A 57 15.71 85.89 7.39
CA ARG A 57 16.97 85.46 8.01
C ARG A 57 18.12 86.38 7.57
N LEU A 58 19.01 86.70 8.51
CA LEU A 58 20.21 87.49 8.25
C LEU A 58 21.46 86.62 8.39
N SER A 59 22.42 86.83 7.49
CA SER A 59 23.73 86.20 7.52
C SER A 59 24.84 87.24 7.30
N PRO A 60 25.73 87.50 8.27
CA PRO A 60 25.67 87.03 9.65
C PRO A 60 24.49 87.66 10.42
N SER A 61 24.12 87.12 11.59
CA SER A 61 23.06 87.71 12.43
C SER A 61 23.52 88.98 13.17
N VAL A 62 24.82 89.09 13.45
CA VAL A 62 25.50 90.22 14.10
C VAL A 62 26.90 90.32 13.48
N SER A 63 27.42 91.52 13.23
CA SER A 63 28.79 91.66 12.75
C SER A 63 29.82 91.45 13.87
N ALA A 64 31.03 91.02 13.51
CA ALA A 64 32.19 91.21 14.38
C ALA A 64 32.45 92.72 14.60
N LYS A 65 33.29 93.06 15.59
CA LYS A 65 33.71 94.45 15.81
C LYS A 65 34.59 94.94 14.66
N ILE A 66 34.20 96.06 14.06
CA ILE A 66 34.82 96.61 12.85
C ILE A 66 35.62 97.86 13.22
N PRO A 67 36.86 98.04 12.72
CA PRO A 67 37.65 99.25 12.98
C PRO A 67 37.01 100.51 12.37
N PRO A 68 37.40 101.71 12.86
CA PRO A 68 37.07 102.98 12.23
C PRO A 68 37.42 103.00 10.72
N GLY A 69 36.47 103.40 9.88
CA GLY A 69 36.61 103.54 8.44
C GLY A 69 36.34 102.28 7.60
N ASP A 70 36.10 101.13 8.23
CA ASP A 70 35.87 99.85 7.55
C ASP A 70 34.37 99.47 7.49
N GLN A 71 34.03 98.45 6.70
CA GLN A 71 32.66 98.05 6.37
C GLN A 71 32.38 96.57 6.65
N THR A 72 31.09 96.24 6.84
CA THR A 72 30.60 94.85 6.83
C THR A 72 29.37 94.72 5.95
N CYS A 73 29.12 93.51 5.45
CA CYS A 73 27.97 93.20 4.62
C CYS A 73 27.10 92.14 5.32
N PHE A 74 25.80 92.38 5.35
CA PHE A 74 24.76 91.45 5.79
C PHE A 74 23.93 91.01 4.60
N GLN A 75 23.70 89.71 4.46
CA GLN A 75 22.78 89.17 3.48
C GLN A 75 21.45 88.84 4.14
N ALA A 76 20.39 89.53 3.69
CA ALA A 76 19.03 89.35 4.16
C ALA A 76 18.28 88.42 3.21
N HIS A 77 17.71 87.34 3.74
CA HIS A 77 16.85 86.38 3.02
C HIS A 77 15.41 86.50 3.52
N VAL A 78 14.48 86.92 2.67
CA VAL A 78 13.03 86.88 2.94
C VAL A 78 12.54 85.47 2.63
N LEU A 79 12.04 84.76 3.65
CA LEU A 79 11.67 83.34 3.59
C LEU A 79 10.19 83.15 3.26
N SER A 80 9.34 84.05 3.71
CA SER A 80 7.89 83.99 3.53
C SER A 80 7.29 85.40 3.51
N VAL A 81 6.01 85.51 3.12
CA VAL A 81 5.27 86.78 3.17
C VAL A 81 5.26 87.28 4.62
N PRO A 82 5.57 88.56 4.89
CA PRO A 82 5.50 89.10 6.24
C PRO A 82 4.13 88.82 6.86
N PRO A 83 4.06 88.37 8.13
CA PRO A 83 2.85 87.83 8.73
C PRO A 83 1.80 88.92 9.02
N ILE A 84 1.09 89.32 7.97
CA ILE A 84 -0.02 90.27 8.04
C ILE A 84 -1.34 89.47 8.09
N PRO A 85 -2.28 89.78 9.00
CA PRO A 85 -3.57 89.12 9.07
C PRO A 85 -4.33 89.19 7.73
N GLY A 86 -4.64 88.04 7.14
CA GLY A 86 -5.51 87.91 5.97
C GLY A 86 -4.84 87.75 4.61
N GLY A 87 -3.50 87.62 4.55
CA GLY A 87 -2.76 87.40 3.30
C GLY A 87 -2.70 88.67 2.45
N PHE A 88 -1.60 89.40 2.52
CA PHE A 88 -1.44 90.65 1.78
C PHE A 88 -0.78 90.41 0.41
N THR A 89 -1.40 90.93 -0.64
CA THR A 89 -0.88 90.97 -2.01
C THR A 89 -0.81 92.43 -2.45
N GLY A 90 0.36 92.94 -2.80
CA GLY A 90 0.56 94.36 -3.11
C GLY A 90 1.94 94.88 -2.74
N THR A 91 2.10 96.20 -2.78
CA THR A 91 3.36 96.87 -2.40
C THR A 91 3.33 97.28 -0.92
N MET A 92 4.39 96.96 -0.18
CA MET A 92 4.57 97.38 1.22
C MET A 92 5.95 97.99 1.44
N ASN A 93 6.05 98.86 2.45
CA ASN A 93 7.32 99.45 2.86
C ASN A 93 8.01 98.55 3.88
N LEU A 94 9.30 98.34 3.67
CA LEU A 94 10.19 97.57 4.52
C LEU A 94 11.34 98.47 4.99
N THR A 95 11.50 98.61 6.30
CA THR A 95 12.53 99.45 6.91
C THR A 95 13.66 98.58 7.44
N VAL A 96 14.87 98.80 6.94
CA VAL A 96 16.12 98.27 7.47
C VAL A 96 16.61 99.18 8.58
N ARG A 97 16.70 98.65 9.80
CA ARG A 97 17.28 99.35 10.95
C ARG A 97 18.63 98.73 11.27
N VAL A 98 19.67 99.55 11.28
CA VAL A 98 21.02 99.16 11.68
C VAL A 98 21.37 99.90 12.95
N TYR A 99 21.71 99.18 14.01
CA TYR A 99 22.11 99.79 15.27
C TYR A 99 23.38 99.14 15.82
N SER A 100 24.15 99.94 16.56
CA SER A 100 25.30 99.49 17.34
C SER A 100 25.06 99.80 18.82
N THR A 101 25.26 98.81 19.68
CA THR A 101 25.11 98.98 21.13
C THR A 101 26.24 99.83 21.71
N GLU A 102 27.43 99.78 21.13
CA GLU A 102 28.59 100.54 21.57
C GLU A 102 28.49 102.03 21.19
N LEU A 103 27.92 102.33 20.02
CA LEU A 103 27.75 103.71 19.55
C LEU A 103 26.47 104.38 20.05
N ARG A 104 25.53 103.59 20.59
CA ARG A 104 24.17 104.04 20.98
C ARG A 104 23.49 104.85 19.89
N ASN A 105 23.75 104.51 18.63
CA ASN A 105 23.19 105.18 17.47
C ASN A 105 22.59 104.14 16.51
N GLU A 106 21.66 104.60 15.69
CA GLU A 106 21.02 103.80 14.66
C GLU A 106 20.93 104.58 13.34
N ASP A 107 20.97 103.84 12.24
CA ASP A 107 20.65 104.34 10.90
C ASP A 107 19.47 103.53 10.33
N ARG A 108 18.62 104.19 9.55
CA ARG A 108 17.41 103.58 8.99
C ARG A 108 17.35 103.82 7.48
N LYS A 109 16.95 102.79 6.75
CA LYS A 109 16.77 102.84 5.29
C LYS A 109 15.48 102.12 4.90
N ASP A 110 14.65 102.78 4.10
CA ASP A 110 13.39 102.23 3.63
C ASP A 110 13.53 101.69 2.20
N LEU A 111 12.88 100.55 1.93
CA LEU A 111 12.78 99.92 0.62
C LEU A 111 11.36 99.38 0.38
N ARG A 112 11.00 99.13 -0.89
CA ARG A 112 9.67 98.64 -1.27
C ARG A 112 9.69 97.15 -1.55
N LEU A 113 8.76 96.40 -0.96
CA LEU A 113 8.55 94.97 -1.22
C LEU A 113 7.22 94.79 -1.98
N ILE A 114 7.27 94.19 -3.16
CA ILE A 114 6.12 93.87 -4.01
C ILE A 114 5.84 92.37 -3.91
N ILE A 115 4.65 92.00 -3.42
CA ILE A 115 4.23 90.61 -3.26
C ILE A 115 3.17 90.25 -4.31
N THR A 116 3.44 89.21 -5.10
CA THR A 116 2.55 88.70 -6.15
C THR A 116 2.05 87.28 -5.80
N GLY A 117 0.74 87.03 -5.87
CA GLY A 117 0.09 85.71 -5.64
C GLY A 117 -1.40 85.82 -5.27
N ASP A 118 -2.08 84.68 -5.04
CA ASP A 118 -3.52 84.60 -4.71
C ASP A 118 -3.88 84.85 -3.23
N GLY A 119 -2.87 84.98 -2.35
CA GLY A 119 -3.05 85.37 -0.95
C GLY A 119 -3.72 84.33 -0.03
N LEU A 120 -3.95 83.10 -0.49
CA LEU A 120 -4.58 82.03 0.31
C LEU A 120 -3.58 81.42 1.31
N LEU A 121 -3.98 81.31 2.57
CA LEU A 121 -3.26 80.65 3.66
C LEU A 121 -3.69 79.17 3.77
N ALA A 122 -2.76 78.30 4.18
CA ALA A 122 -3.05 76.89 4.43
C ALA A 122 -4.09 76.71 5.55
N PRO A 123 -5.02 75.74 5.44
CA PRO A 123 -5.97 75.43 6.52
C PRO A 123 -5.22 74.94 7.76
N ARG A 124 -5.65 75.37 8.95
CA ARG A 124 -5.03 74.95 10.21
C ARG A 124 -5.68 73.66 10.68
N VAL A 125 -4.90 72.60 10.81
CA VAL A 125 -5.36 71.30 11.32
C VAL A 125 -4.84 71.10 12.74
N THR A 126 -5.74 70.81 13.68
CA THR A 126 -5.39 70.47 15.07
C THR A 126 -5.95 69.09 15.42
N ILE A 127 -5.14 68.31 16.14
CA ILE A 127 -5.50 66.94 16.52
C ILE A 127 -5.52 66.90 18.06
N PRO A 128 -6.65 66.50 18.69
CA PRO A 128 -6.79 66.52 20.14
C PRO A 128 -5.99 65.41 20.83
N LYS A 129 -5.73 64.29 20.13
CA LYS A 129 -5.01 63.13 20.67
C LYS A 129 -4.02 62.58 19.66
N SER A 130 -2.74 62.52 20.03
CA SER A 130 -1.65 62.01 19.19
C SER A 130 -1.49 60.48 19.24
N THR A 131 -2.03 59.82 20.26
CA THR A 131 -1.89 58.36 20.46
C THR A 131 -3.24 57.70 20.73
N TYR A 132 -3.56 56.67 19.96
CA TYR A 132 -4.74 55.83 20.12
C TYR A 132 -4.33 54.43 20.56
N LYS A 133 -5.15 53.80 21.39
CA LYS A 133 -4.93 52.49 22.01
C LYS A 133 -6.16 51.65 21.77
N ALA A 134 -6.00 50.45 21.22
CA ALA A 134 -7.12 49.57 20.91
C ALA A 134 -6.73 48.10 20.92
N HIS A 135 -7.73 47.25 21.11
CA HIS A 135 -7.64 45.82 20.87
C HIS A 135 -8.19 45.47 19.47
N PRO A 136 -7.76 44.35 18.87
CA PRO A 136 -8.42 43.80 17.69
C PRO A 136 -9.96 43.75 17.84
N GLN A 137 -10.68 43.91 16.74
CA GLN A 137 -12.15 44.03 16.69
C GLN A 137 -12.79 45.26 17.35
N GLU A 138 -12.02 46.12 18.03
CA GLU A 138 -12.53 47.41 18.52
C GLU A 138 -12.59 48.48 17.42
N GLN A 139 -13.43 49.49 17.63
CA GLN A 139 -13.55 50.67 16.79
C GLN A 139 -12.80 51.84 17.40
N VAL A 140 -11.96 52.50 16.59
CA VAL A 140 -11.19 53.68 16.97
C VAL A 140 -11.63 54.87 16.13
N ALA A 141 -12.11 55.91 16.80
CA ALA A 141 -12.47 57.18 16.16
C ALA A 141 -11.28 58.16 16.22
N VAL A 142 -10.64 58.42 15.08
CA VAL A 142 -9.57 59.41 14.95
C VAL A 142 -10.20 60.78 14.63
N LEU A 143 -10.02 61.75 15.53
CA LEU A 143 -10.61 63.08 15.42
C LEU A 143 -9.59 64.10 14.89
N ALA A 144 -10.02 64.97 13.99
CA ALA A 144 -9.24 66.10 13.48
C ALA A 144 -10.12 67.34 13.37
N ASN A 145 -9.65 68.47 13.88
CA ASN A 145 -10.31 69.76 13.74
C ASN A 145 -9.62 70.56 12.63
N ILE A 146 -10.38 71.13 11.71
CA ILE A 146 -9.86 71.92 10.59
C ILE A 146 -10.46 73.32 10.67
N TYR A 147 -9.62 74.33 10.56
CA TYR A 147 -10.00 75.74 10.56
C TYR A 147 -9.61 76.43 9.25
N ASN A 148 -10.53 77.20 8.67
CA ASN A 148 -10.28 78.02 7.47
C ASN A 148 -9.87 79.46 7.85
N PRO A 149 -8.57 79.84 7.72
CA PRO A 149 -8.11 81.20 8.02
C PRO A 149 -8.43 82.23 6.93
N ASN A 150 -8.96 81.81 5.77
CA ASN A 150 -9.17 82.66 4.61
C ASN A 150 -10.54 83.35 4.65
N ARG A 151 -10.64 84.50 3.96
CA ARG A 151 -11.91 85.21 3.73
C ARG A 151 -12.76 84.61 2.61
N LYS A 152 -12.28 83.56 1.95
CA LYS A 152 -12.96 82.80 0.88
C LYS A 152 -13.22 81.37 1.36
N SER A 153 -14.30 80.76 0.83
CA SER A 153 -14.59 79.34 1.04
C SER A 153 -13.49 78.48 0.44
N LEU A 154 -13.13 77.39 1.12
CA LEU A 154 -12.06 76.50 0.73
C LEU A 154 -12.57 75.06 0.62
N GLU A 155 -12.30 74.39 -0.50
CA GLU A 155 -12.47 72.95 -0.61
C GLU A 155 -11.26 72.25 0.01
N VAL A 156 -11.52 71.38 0.98
CA VAL A 156 -10.48 70.66 1.73
C VAL A 156 -10.71 69.16 1.61
N VAL A 157 -9.68 68.47 1.15
CA VAL A 157 -9.63 67.00 1.11
C VAL A 157 -8.60 66.52 2.11
N LEU A 158 -9.06 65.77 3.11
CA LEU A 158 -8.20 65.10 4.07
C LEU A 158 -7.98 63.65 3.68
N GLU A 159 -6.76 63.16 3.87
CA GLU A 159 -6.38 61.77 3.68
C GLU A 159 -5.63 61.23 4.91
N LEU A 160 -6.08 60.09 5.42
CA LEU A 160 -5.41 59.38 6.50
C LEU A 160 -4.62 58.19 5.92
N THR A 161 -3.31 58.22 6.10
CA THR A 161 -2.38 57.20 5.59
C THR A 161 -1.63 56.51 6.73
N GLY A 162 -1.11 55.30 6.50
CA GLY A 162 -0.28 54.57 7.47
C GLY A 162 -0.91 53.30 8.06
N LEU A 163 -2.22 53.12 7.86
CA LEU A 163 -2.94 51.85 8.09
C LEU A 163 -3.45 51.28 6.77
N LYS A 164 -3.80 49.99 6.77
CA LYS A 164 -4.39 49.33 5.59
C LYS A 164 -5.76 49.96 5.27
N PRO A 165 -6.09 50.24 3.99
CA PRO A 165 -7.38 50.82 3.61
C PRO A 165 -8.59 50.02 4.10
N GLU A 166 -8.45 48.69 4.18
CA GLU A 166 -9.48 47.76 4.65
C GLU A 166 -9.95 48.02 6.10
N TRP A 167 -9.14 48.71 6.91
CA TRP A 167 -9.49 49.02 8.29
C TRP A 167 -10.41 50.25 8.40
N PHE A 168 -10.65 50.96 7.28
CA PHE A 168 -11.51 52.14 7.22
C PHE A 168 -12.77 51.83 6.42
N PRO A 169 -13.89 51.44 7.07
CA PRO A 169 -15.14 51.12 6.38
C PRO A 169 -15.69 52.30 5.57
N ASP A 170 -15.47 53.53 6.04
CA ASP A 170 -15.92 54.77 5.39
C ASP A 170 -14.91 55.32 4.38
N GLY A 171 -13.81 54.61 4.12
CA GLY A 171 -12.70 55.07 3.29
C GLY A 171 -11.69 55.97 4.01
N VAL A 172 -10.53 56.15 3.37
CA VAL A 172 -9.38 56.89 3.91
C VAL A 172 -9.38 58.39 3.59
N GLN A 173 -10.27 58.84 2.71
CA GLN A 173 -10.37 60.22 2.26
C GLN A 173 -11.73 60.84 2.61
N LYS A 174 -11.71 62.10 3.04
CA LYS A 174 -12.93 62.90 3.29
C LYS A 174 -12.79 64.27 2.65
N SER A 175 -13.72 64.60 1.75
CA SER A 175 -13.82 65.93 1.12
C SER A 175 -14.91 66.77 1.78
N MET A 176 -14.65 68.06 1.95
CA MET A 176 -15.60 69.03 2.49
C MET A 176 -15.32 70.46 2.05
N MET A 177 -16.38 71.28 2.03
CA MET A 177 -16.28 72.73 1.86
C MET A 177 -16.27 73.41 3.24
N LEU A 178 -15.31 74.30 3.48
CA LEU A 178 -15.23 75.14 4.68
C LEU A 178 -15.54 76.60 4.34
N VAL A 179 -16.51 77.20 5.03
CA VAL A 179 -16.81 78.62 4.85
C VAL A 179 -15.76 79.50 5.56
N PRO A 180 -15.69 80.82 5.28
CA PRO A 180 -14.71 81.70 5.92
C PRO A 180 -14.80 81.66 7.44
N SER A 181 -13.65 81.48 8.12
CA SER A 181 -13.54 81.42 9.59
C SER A 181 -14.32 80.28 10.27
N GLU A 182 -14.72 79.25 9.52
CA GLU A 182 -15.34 78.03 10.08
C GLU A 182 -14.28 77.09 10.68
N GLU A 183 -14.59 76.51 11.83
CA GLU A 183 -13.88 75.35 12.40
C GLU A 183 -14.81 74.14 12.36
N LYS A 184 -14.35 73.03 11.79
CA LYS A 184 -15.13 71.80 11.63
C LYS A 184 -14.37 70.59 12.13
N GLN A 185 -15.04 69.73 12.90
CA GLN A 185 -14.49 68.47 13.39
C GLN A 185 -14.81 67.33 12.42
N VAL A 186 -13.80 66.53 12.11
CA VAL A 186 -13.87 65.37 11.21
C VAL A 186 -13.44 64.12 11.97
N THR A 187 -14.20 63.05 11.80
CA THR A 187 -13.92 61.75 12.42
C THR A 187 -13.59 60.72 11.34
N PHE A 188 -12.47 60.02 11.48
CA PHE A 188 -12.15 58.81 10.71
C PHE A 188 -12.38 57.59 11.60
N LEU A 189 -13.32 56.72 11.21
CA LEU A 189 -13.59 55.47 11.93
C LEU A 189 -12.65 54.38 11.42
N CYS A 190 -11.90 53.78 12.33
CA CYS A 190 -11.01 52.65 12.07
C CYS A 190 -11.53 51.42 12.81
N GLN A 191 -11.96 50.39 12.06
CA GLN A 191 -12.39 49.11 12.58
C GLN A 191 -11.21 48.12 12.49
N LEU A 192 -10.68 47.68 13.64
CA LEU A 192 -9.60 46.69 13.63
C LEU A 192 -10.16 45.31 13.25
N PRO A 193 -9.45 44.53 12.42
CA PRO A 193 -9.88 43.18 12.04
C PRO A 193 -9.62 42.16 13.17
N LEU A 194 -9.81 40.87 12.88
CA LEU A 194 -9.47 39.76 13.78
C LEU A 194 -7.99 39.81 14.22
N PRO A 195 -7.63 39.30 15.42
CA PRO A 195 -6.27 39.33 15.95
C PRO A 195 -5.19 38.90 14.95
N THR A 196 -5.37 37.79 14.25
CA THR A 196 -4.38 37.28 13.28
C THR A 196 -4.06 38.25 12.13
N HIS A 197 -4.94 39.20 11.83
CA HIS A 197 -4.78 40.19 10.76
C HIS A 197 -4.40 41.59 11.27
N ALA A 198 -4.33 41.79 12.59
CA ALA A 198 -3.93 43.04 13.24
C ALA A 198 -2.77 42.81 14.24
N PRO A 199 -1.54 42.56 13.75
CA PRO A 199 -0.36 42.34 14.60
C PRO A 199 -0.21 43.39 15.71
N SER A 200 0.13 42.92 16.91
CA SER A 200 0.41 43.77 18.07
C SER A 200 1.65 44.60 17.77
N SER A 201 1.46 45.87 17.40
CA SER A 201 2.54 46.80 17.05
C SER A 201 2.05 48.24 17.19
N ARG A 202 3.00 49.18 17.04
CA ARG A 202 2.73 50.61 16.95
C ARG A 202 2.70 51.02 15.48
N TYR A 203 1.51 51.40 15.02
CA TYR A 203 1.28 51.82 13.65
C TYR A 203 1.38 53.35 13.52
N PRO A 204 2.22 53.86 12.61
CA PRO A 204 2.24 55.29 12.32
C PRO A 204 1.00 55.67 11.50
N LEU A 205 0.36 56.78 11.87
CA LEU A 205 -0.79 57.35 11.18
C LEU A 205 -0.41 58.77 10.74
N ASN A 206 -0.61 59.10 9.47
CA ASN A 206 -0.28 60.41 8.93
C ASN A 206 -1.54 61.03 8.33
N LEU A 207 -1.94 62.17 8.88
CA LEU A 207 -3.03 62.98 8.33
C LEU A 207 -2.48 64.02 7.38
N LYS A 208 -2.88 63.95 6.11
CA LYS A 208 -2.48 64.86 5.04
C LYS A 208 -3.65 65.70 4.57
N VAL A 209 -3.36 66.93 4.19
CA VAL A 209 -4.30 67.81 3.46
C VAL A 209 -3.88 67.78 1.99
N LEU A 210 -4.72 67.25 1.11
CA LEU A 210 -4.42 67.10 -0.32
C LEU A 210 -4.78 68.36 -1.12
N GLN A 211 -5.82 69.09 -0.69
CA GLN A 211 -6.27 70.33 -1.33
C GLN A 211 -6.64 71.38 -0.27
N PRO A 212 -6.29 72.66 -0.46
CA PRO A 212 -5.42 73.19 -1.52
C PRO A 212 -3.96 72.72 -1.36
N ALA A 213 -3.16 72.69 -2.43
CA ALA A 213 -1.75 72.24 -2.42
C ALA A 213 -0.78 73.18 -1.64
N ILE A 214 -1.33 74.07 -0.82
CA ILE A 214 -0.60 75.01 0.02
C ILE A 214 -0.08 74.21 1.21
N GLY A 215 1.23 73.99 1.27
CA GLY A 215 1.91 73.00 2.12
C GLY A 215 1.54 73.01 3.61
N ALA A 216 0.46 72.32 3.97
CA ALA A 216 0.18 71.93 5.35
C ALA A 216 1.13 70.81 5.76
N LEU A 217 1.85 70.98 6.86
CA LEU A 217 2.74 69.95 7.40
C LEU A 217 1.91 68.72 7.82
N PRO A 218 2.32 67.51 7.39
CA PRO A 218 1.63 66.28 7.78
C PRO A 218 1.69 66.11 9.30
N GLN A 219 0.55 65.83 9.91
CA GLN A 219 0.48 65.54 11.35
C GLN A 219 0.69 64.03 11.57
N GLN A 220 1.66 63.68 12.41
CA GLN A 220 1.97 62.30 12.77
C GLN A 220 1.20 61.90 14.03
N LEU A 221 0.50 60.77 13.95
CA LEU A 221 -0.20 60.10 15.04
C LEU A 221 0.30 58.66 15.18
N GLN A 222 -0.06 58.01 16.29
CA GLN A 222 0.27 56.60 16.54
C GLN A 222 -0.96 55.82 17.00
N LEU A 223 -1.15 54.63 16.44
CA LEU A 223 -2.11 53.63 16.92
C LEU A 223 -1.34 52.45 17.52
N GLU A 224 -1.49 52.22 18.82
CA GLU A 224 -0.93 51.07 19.54
C GLU A 224 -1.99 49.97 19.66
N VAL A 225 -1.75 48.83 19.01
CA VAL A 225 -2.61 47.65 19.06
C VAL A 225 -2.08 46.70 20.13
N PHE A 226 -2.90 46.39 21.14
CA PHE A 226 -2.50 45.52 22.24
C PHE A 226 -2.58 44.02 21.89
N PRO A 227 -1.80 43.17 22.56
CA PRO A 227 -1.86 41.73 22.38
C PRO A 227 -3.23 41.18 22.81
N GLN A 228 -3.82 40.32 21.99
CA GLN A 228 -5.09 39.65 22.23
C GLN A 228 -5.13 38.32 21.47
N GLY A 229 -5.77 37.31 22.08
CA GLY A 229 -5.97 35.97 21.52
C GLY A 229 -5.44 34.89 22.45
N PHE A 230 -5.23 33.69 21.90
CA PHE A 230 -4.73 32.54 22.64
C PHE A 230 -3.84 31.67 21.73
N VAL A 231 -3.08 30.78 22.33
CA VAL A 231 -2.33 29.73 21.62
C VAL A 231 -2.96 28.38 21.97
N GLU A 232 -3.13 27.52 20.98
CA GLU A 232 -3.65 26.16 21.18
C GLU A 232 -2.54 25.14 20.98
N PHE A 233 -2.33 24.29 21.99
CA PHE A 233 -1.37 23.19 21.93
C PHE A 233 -2.08 21.88 21.58
N HIS A 234 -1.50 21.10 20.66
CA HIS A 234 -2.02 19.78 20.30
C HIS A 234 -0.91 18.77 20.01
N CYS A 235 -1.15 17.50 20.33
CA CYS A 235 -0.24 16.40 20.03
C CYS A 235 -0.89 15.42 19.06
N ASP A 236 -0.19 15.04 17.99
CA ASP A 236 -0.66 14.01 17.05
C ASP A 236 0.51 13.06 16.67
N PRO A 237 0.36 11.74 16.81
CA PRO A 237 -0.74 11.01 17.47
C PRO A 237 -0.58 10.92 18.99
N ILE A 238 -1.66 10.64 19.71
CA ILE A 238 -1.63 10.43 21.18
C ILE A 238 -1.05 9.06 21.55
N GLU A 239 -1.25 8.05 20.68
CA GLU A 239 -0.80 6.67 20.88
C GLU A 239 0.27 6.27 19.85
N GLN A 240 1.39 5.69 20.30
CA GLN A 240 2.43 5.14 19.43
C GLN A 240 2.91 3.74 19.87
N TRP A 241 3.45 3.00 18.89
CA TRP A 241 4.02 1.67 19.09
C TRP A 241 5.52 1.63 18.75
N ILE A 242 6.30 0.95 19.58
CA ILE A 242 7.70 0.61 19.33
C ILE A 242 7.82 -0.93 19.23
N PRO A 243 8.27 -1.51 18.10
CA PRO A 243 8.51 -0.86 16.81
C PRO A 243 7.19 -0.46 16.12
N GLU A 244 7.27 0.45 15.14
CA GLU A 244 6.12 0.81 14.30
C GLU A 244 5.45 -0.44 13.72
N LYS A 245 4.12 -0.40 13.54
CA LYS A 245 3.32 -1.57 13.11
C LYS A 245 3.86 -2.22 11.83
N SER A 246 4.44 -1.44 10.91
CA SER A 246 5.06 -1.87 9.65
C SER A 246 6.43 -2.55 9.81
N ALA A 247 7.15 -2.26 10.90
CA ALA A 247 8.53 -2.70 11.12
C ALA A 247 8.65 -3.93 12.06
N ARG A 248 7.53 -4.52 12.51
CA ARG A 248 7.51 -5.68 13.44
C ARG A 248 8.35 -6.87 12.98
N TRP A 249 8.54 -7.05 11.68
CA TRP A 249 9.27 -8.18 11.10
C TRP A 249 10.77 -7.92 10.92
N ARG A 250 11.25 -6.67 11.10
CA ARG A 250 12.63 -6.26 10.77
C ARG A 250 13.63 -6.35 11.92
N ASN A 251 13.23 -6.91 13.08
CA ASN A 251 14.08 -7.11 14.26
C ASN A 251 15.10 -6.00 14.57
N PRO A 252 14.68 -4.72 14.68
CA PRO A 252 15.63 -3.69 15.07
C PRO A 252 16.05 -3.87 16.54
N ALA A 253 17.35 -3.76 16.84
CA ALA A 253 17.86 -3.86 18.22
C ALA A 253 17.38 -2.67 19.10
N GLN A 254 16.94 -1.58 18.48
CA GLN A 254 16.41 -0.38 19.12
C GLN A 254 15.21 0.12 18.32
N GLY A 255 14.11 0.44 19.00
CA GLY A 255 12.95 1.03 18.36
C GLY A 255 12.91 2.55 18.56
N ILE A 256 12.55 3.25 17.49
CA ILE A 256 12.42 4.71 17.45
C ILE A 256 10.99 5.02 17.04
N THR A 257 10.36 6.00 17.70
CA THR A 257 9.08 6.58 17.29
C THR A 257 9.11 8.09 17.53
N THR A 258 8.26 8.83 16.82
CA THR A 258 8.20 10.28 16.89
C THR A 258 6.76 10.74 17.17
N TYR A 259 6.65 11.79 17.98
CA TYR A 259 5.41 12.52 18.22
C TYR A 259 5.54 13.92 17.64
N GLN A 260 4.48 14.42 17.00
CA GLN A 260 4.42 15.80 16.53
C GLN A 260 3.63 16.63 17.55
N LEU A 261 4.27 17.70 18.02
CA LEU A 261 3.73 18.61 19.02
C LEU A 261 3.49 19.96 18.33
N GLY A 262 2.23 20.31 18.10
CA GLY A 262 1.83 21.50 17.36
C GLY A 262 1.39 22.64 18.27
N PHE A 263 1.79 23.85 17.90
CA PHE A 263 1.30 25.10 18.48
C PHE A 263 0.60 25.91 17.40
N ASN A 264 -0.67 26.25 17.62
CA ASN A 264 -1.45 27.09 16.72
C ASN A 264 -1.61 28.49 17.33
N ASN A 265 -0.95 29.49 16.75
CA ASN A 265 -1.00 30.86 17.25
C ASN A 265 -2.25 31.58 16.70
N ARG A 266 -3.30 31.67 17.52
CA ARG A 266 -4.53 32.43 17.19
C ARG A 266 -4.51 33.85 17.79
N SER A 267 -3.34 34.33 18.21
CA SER A 267 -3.15 35.68 18.73
C SER A 267 -2.60 36.62 17.65
N ASN A 268 -2.55 37.91 17.99
CA ASN A 268 -1.88 38.93 17.20
C ASN A 268 -0.42 39.18 17.61
N LEU A 269 0.16 38.38 18.50
CA LEU A 269 1.53 38.53 18.99
C LEU A 269 2.42 37.40 18.48
N GLY A 270 3.61 37.76 17.98
CA GLY A 270 4.65 36.79 17.67
C GLY A 270 5.35 36.32 18.95
N LEU A 271 5.47 35.01 19.16
CA LEU A 271 5.95 34.44 20.43
C LEU A 271 6.71 33.12 20.25
N PHE A 272 7.35 32.65 21.31
CA PHE A 272 8.00 31.35 21.35
C PHE A 272 7.20 30.35 22.19
N GLY A 273 6.94 29.17 21.62
CA GLY A 273 6.42 28.00 22.33
C GLY A 273 7.55 27.05 22.70
N ILE A 274 7.52 26.55 23.94
CA ILE A 274 8.44 25.51 24.44
C ILE A 274 7.65 24.38 25.06
N VAL A 275 8.25 23.18 25.09
CA VAL A 275 7.62 21.99 25.65
C VAL A 275 8.57 21.32 26.63
N SER A 276 8.03 20.97 27.79
CA SER A 276 8.67 20.08 28.76
C SER A 276 7.98 18.71 28.75
N VAL A 277 8.74 17.64 28.93
CA VAL A 277 8.23 16.26 28.91
C VAL A 277 8.69 15.54 30.17
N VAL A 278 7.75 14.92 30.88
CA VAL A 278 8.03 14.17 32.11
C VAL A 278 7.47 12.76 32.00
N ASP A 279 8.26 11.76 32.38
CA ASP A 279 7.80 10.36 32.46
C ASP A 279 6.96 10.18 33.73
N GLU A 280 5.70 9.74 33.60
CA GLU A 280 4.76 9.64 34.73
C GLU A 280 5.26 8.64 35.80
N ASP A 281 6.01 7.62 35.39
CA ASP A 281 6.62 6.65 36.29
C ASP A 281 7.73 7.28 37.14
N GLU A 282 8.56 8.15 36.55
CA GLU A 282 9.61 8.90 37.26
C GLU A 282 8.99 9.91 38.23
N LEU A 283 7.91 10.59 37.81
CA LEU A 283 7.14 11.52 38.64
C LEU A 283 6.55 10.81 39.88
N ARG A 284 6.03 9.58 39.71
CA ARG A 284 5.55 8.74 40.82
C ARG A 284 6.68 8.28 41.74
N GLN A 285 7.84 7.94 41.21
CA GLN A 285 9.01 7.55 42.01
C GLN A 285 9.59 8.74 42.79
N GLN A 286 9.72 9.91 42.16
CA GLN A 286 10.16 11.14 42.81
C GLN A 286 9.19 11.59 43.90
N ARG A 287 7.86 11.51 43.69
CA ARG A 287 6.85 11.80 44.72
C ARG A 287 6.89 10.81 45.90
N ARG A 288 7.26 9.54 45.65
CA ARG A 288 7.49 8.55 46.72
C ARG A 288 8.75 8.85 47.53
N HIS A 289 9.83 9.32 46.87
CA HIS A 289 11.08 9.70 47.55
C HIS A 289 10.99 11.06 48.28
N ARG A 290 10.29 12.06 47.72
CA ARG A 290 10.13 13.41 48.31
C ARG A 290 9.21 13.48 49.54
N ARG A 291 8.56 12.39 49.95
CA ARG A 291 7.85 12.34 51.25
C ARG A 291 8.79 12.37 52.47
N LEU A 292 10.11 12.32 52.27
CA LEU A 292 11.09 12.26 53.37
C LEU A 292 11.97 13.50 53.55
N GLU A 293 11.92 14.55 52.72
CA GLU A 293 12.68 15.78 52.96
C GLU A 293 12.15 16.94 52.09
N ASN A 294 12.02 18.14 52.67
CA ASN A 294 11.67 19.38 51.97
C ASN A 294 12.93 19.96 51.29
N PRO A 295 13.03 19.99 49.95
CA PRO A 295 14.17 20.63 49.29
C PRO A 295 13.94 22.14 49.10
N PRO A 296 15.02 22.94 48.96
CA PRO A 296 14.93 24.38 48.71
C PRO A 296 14.39 24.70 47.30
N PRO A 297 13.74 25.88 47.13
CA PRO A 297 12.98 26.25 45.93
C PRO A 297 13.80 26.32 44.64
N ASP A 298 15.13 26.48 44.75
CA ASP A 298 16.00 26.65 43.58
C ASP A 298 16.36 25.32 42.87
N ALA A 299 16.10 24.17 43.52
CA ALA A 299 16.38 22.84 42.96
C ALA A 299 15.25 22.29 42.06
N GLU A 300 14.03 22.82 42.16
CA GLU A 300 12.90 22.40 41.32
C GLU A 300 13.02 22.90 39.88
N ALA A 301 13.57 24.10 39.69
CA ALA A 301 13.79 24.67 38.36
C ALA A 301 14.92 23.95 37.59
N ALA A 302 15.96 23.47 38.29
CA ALA A 302 17.10 22.81 37.66
C ALA A 302 16.82 21.35 37.23
N ALA A 303 15.94 20.63 37.93
CA ALA A 303 15.55 19.27 37.57
C ALA A 303 14.50 19.21 36.43
N ALA A 304 13.72 20.27 36.24
CA ALA A 304 12.70 20.36 35.20
C ALA A 304 13.26 20.66 33.78
N ALA A 305 14.55 20.98 33.67
CA ALA A 305 15.18 21.40 32.42
C ALA A 305 15.87 20.27 31.63
N SER A 306 16.02 19.06 32.19
CA SER A 306 16.65 17.94 31.48
C SER A 306 15.62 16.91 31.00
N LEU A 307 15.64 16.61 29.69
CA LEU A 307 14.78 15.58 29.10
C LEU A 307 15.16 14.18 29.64
N PRO A 308 14.18 13.31 29.95
CA PRO A 308 14.45 11.94 30.39
C PRO A 308 15.29 11.15 29.37
N ALA A 309 16.09 10.19 29.86
CA ALA A 309 17.02 9.44 29.03
C ALA A 309 16.31 8.69 27.87
N GLY A 310 16.72 9.01 26.64
CA GLY A 310 16.16 8.42 25.41
C GLY A 310 15.07 9.26 24.72
N LEU A 311 14.75 10.45 25.24
CA LEU A 311 13.89 11.43 24.60
C LEU A 311 14.72 12.57 23.99
N THR A 312 14.40 12.99 22.75
CA THR A 312 15.04 14.15 22.10
C THR A 312 13.99 15.02 21.45
N LEU A 313 14.00 16.32 21.74
CA LEU A 313 13.09 17.32 21.16
C LEU A 313 13.82 18.11 20.08
N VAL A 314 13.24 18.23 18.88
CA VAL A 314 13.83 18.99 17.76
C VAL A 314 12.74 19.79 17.04
N PRO A 315 12.88 21.12 16.89
CA PRO A 315 13.83 22.01 17.59
C PRO A 315 13.51 22.13 19.10
N GLU A 316 14.32 22.84 19.89
CA GLU A 316 14.07 23.05 21.33
C GLU A 316 12.94 24.06 21.62
N ARG A 317 12.75 25.02 20.71
CA ARG A 317 11.72 26.07 20.77
C ARG A 317 11.25 26.40 19.37
N VAL A 318 9.99 26.80 19.23
CA VAL A 318 9.39 27.22 17.95
C VAL A 318 8.92 28.67 18.04
N PHE A 319 9.29 29.47 17.05
CA PHE A 319 8.77 30.84 16.90
C PHE A 319 7.51 30.80 16.04
N LEU A 320 6.47 31.51 16.46
CA LEU A 320 5.15 31.49 15.82
C LEU A 320 4.73 32.91 15.47
N GLN A 321 4.54 33.20 14.19
CA GLN A 321 3.88 34.44 13.76
C GLN A 321 2.37 34.39 14.06
N PRO A 322 1.68 35.54 14.14
CA PRO A 322 0.23 35.59 14.22
C PRO A 322 -0.45 34.76 13.11
N GLY A 323 -1.29 33.80 13.48
CA GLY A 323 -1.98 32.90 12.54
C GLY A 323 -1.17 31.70 12.05
N GLU A 324 0.09 31.54 12.48
CA GLU A 324 0.95 30.41 12.08
C GLU A 324 0.77 29.19 12.98
N THR A 325 1.01 28.01 12.42
CA THR A 325 1.13 26.75 13.17
C THR A 325 2.57 26.25 13.08
N GLY A 326 3.21 26.05 14.23
CA GLY A 326 4.57 25.53 14.32
C GLY A 326 4.62 24.18 15.02
N PHE A 327 5.64 23.38 14.72
CA PHE A 327 5.75 22.00 15.19
C PHE A 327 7.09 21.71 15.86
N LEU A 328 7.06 20.91 16.93
CA LEU A 328 8.22 20.30 17.58
C LEU A 328 8.11 18.79 17.44
N GLN A 329 9.23 18.11 17.16
CA GLN A 329 9.28 16.66 17.07
C GLN A 329 9.90 16.07 18.33
N LEU A 330 9.13 15.26 19.06
CA LEU A 330 9.62 14.49 20.19
C LEU A 330 9.95 13.07 19.72
N THR A 331 11.23 12.76 19.63
CA THR A 331 11.72 11.41 19.27
C THR A 331 11.98 10.59 20.52
N VAL A 332 11.44 9.37 20.57
CA VAL A 332 11.60 8.42 21.67
C VAL A 332 12.41 7.22 21.21
N ARG A 333 13.54 6.94 21.89
CA ARG A 333 14.41 5.80 21.65
C ARG A 333 14.41 4.85 22.84
N ARG A 334 14.05 3.57 22.61
CA ARG A 334 14.05 2.54 23.66
C ARG A 334 14.58 1.20 23.13
N ARG A 335 15.16 0.40 24.03
CA ARG A 335 15.56 -1.00 23.77
C ARG A 335 14.34 -1.91 23.83
N LEU A 336 14.26 -2.83 22.87
CA LEU A 336 13.13 -3.75 22.73
C LEU A 336 13.35 -5.03 23.57
N PRO A 337 12.37 -5.49 24.35
CA PRO A 337 12.48 -6.74 25.09
C PRO A 337 12.42 -7.94 24.14
N TRP A 338 13.34 -8.89 24.30
CA TRP A 338 13.39 -10.12 23.50
C TRP A 338 12.43 -11.21 24.00
N LEU A 339 11.97 -11.12 25.24
CA LEU A 339 11.04 -12.06 25.87
C LEU A 339 10.12 -11.30 26.85
N GLY A 340 8.82 -11.55 26.81
CA GLY A 340 7.85 -10.99 27.76
C GLY A 340 6.61 -10.36 27.14
N TRP A 341 5.79 -9.74 27.99
CA TRP A 341 4.54 -9.07 27.63
C TRP A 341 4.84 -7.64 27.14
N SER A 342 3.92 -7.06 26.36
CA SER A 342 4.01 -5.65 25.94
C SER A 342 4.14 -4.74 27.16
N ARG A 343 5.10 -3.81 27.14
CA ARG A 343 5.23 -2.78 28.17
C ARG A 343 4.47 -1.53 27.74
N PHE A 344 3.93 -0.80 28.71
CA PHE A 344 3.17 0.43 28.50
C PHE A 344 3.79 1.55 29.32
N LYS A 345 3.94 2.74 28.72
CA LYS A 345 4.46 3.94 29.38
C LYS A 345 3.61 5.16 29.03
N ARG A 346 3.45 6.07 30.00
CA ARG A 346 2.78 7.37 29.83
C ARG A 346 3.77 8.50 29.96
N LEU A 347 3.79 9.38 28.97
CA LEU A 347 4.61 10.59 28.95
C LEU A 347 3.68 11.80 29.08
N GLN A 348 3.88 12.61 30.12
CA GLN A 348 3.15 13.85 30.29
C GLN A 348 3.92 14.98 29.60
N VAL A 349 3.25 15.68 28.70
CA VAL A 349 3.80 16.80 27.93
C VAL A 349 3.14 18.08 28.40
N GLN A 350 3.96 19.05 28.80
CA GLN A 350 3.52 20.36 29.28
C GLN A 350 4.10 21.47 28.40
N ALA A 351 3.22 22.19 27.71
CA ALA A 351 3.54 23.34 26.89
C ALA A 351 3.60 24.63 27.72
N SER A 352 4.48 25.55 27.35
CA SER A 352 4.54 26.90 27.94
C SER A 352 4.98 27.94 26.89
N LEU A 353 4.63 29.19 27.15
CA LEU A 353 4.95 30.33 26.28
C LEU A 353 6.03 31.20 26.95
N VAL A 354 6.99 31.69 26.16
CA VAL A 354 8.06 32.56 26.68
C VAL A 354 7.58 34.01 26.69
N ASP A 355 7.55 34.63 27.87
CA ASP A 355 7.28 36.05 28.10
C ASP A 355 6.00 36.62 27.44
N ALA A 356 4.97 35.78 27.27
CA ALA A 356 3.70 36.17 26.64
C ALA A 356 2.55 36.13 27.65
N PRO A 357 1.85 37.25 27.92
CA PRO A 357 0.67 37.29 28.79
C PRO A 357 -0.59 36.86 28.01
N LEU A 358 -0.55 35.68 27.39
CA LEU A 358 -1.65 35.13 26.58
C LEU A 358 -2.12 33.79 27.18
N ASP A 359 -3.39 33.49 26.97
CA ASP A 359 -3.99 32.21 27.37
C ASP A 359 -3.43 31.06 26.51
N LEU A 360 -2.98 29.97 27.15
CA LEU A 360 -2.52 28.76 26.48
C LEU A 360 -3.55 27.65 26.73
N ARG A 361 -4.16 27.16 25.65
CA ARG A 361 -5.16 26.09 25.73
C ARG A 361 -4.52 24.72 25.58
N ASN A 362 -5.03 23.76 26.34
CA ASN A 362 -4.57 22.37 26.38
C ASN A 362 -3.09 22.24 26.79
N GLU A 363 -2.65 23.01 27.78
CA GLU A 363 -1.26 23.08 28.24
C GLU A 363 -0.66 21.71 28.56
N ASN A 364 -1.46 20.79 29.10
CA ASN A 364 -1.04 19.46 29.53
C ASN A 364 -1.74 18.37 28.69
N GLN A 365 -0.95 17.49 28.07
CA GLN A 365 -1.44 16.30 27.37
C GLN A 365 -0.64 15.06 27.76
N THR A 366 -1.26 13.89 27.72
CA THR A 366 -0.63 12.61 28.05
C THR A 366 -0.49 11.75 26.80
N LEU A 367 0.73 11.32 26.50
CA LEU A 367 1.06 10.44 25.37
C LEU A 367 1.24 9.00 25.84
N GLU A 368 0.73 8.05 25.06
CA GLU A 368 0.75 6.62 25.37
C GLU A 368 1.73 5.86 24.46
N LEU A 369 2.69 5.19 25.09
CA LEU A 369 3.74 4.46 24.40
C LEU A 369 3.67 2.96 24.68
N HIS A 370 3.36 2.18 23.64
CA HIS A 370 3.34 0.72 23.68
C HIS A 370 4.64 0.12 23.15
N ILE A 371 5.35 -0.62 23.98
CA ILE A 371 6.61 -1.29 23.63
C ILE A 371 6.33 -2.78 23.46
N LEU A 372 6.39 -3.26 22.22
CA LEU A 372 6.12 -4.66 21.86
C LEU A 372 7.41 -5.50 21.92
N PRO A 373 7.33 -6.77 22.30
CA PRO A 373 8.45 -7.70 22.21
C PRO A 373 8.74 -8.05 20.74
N VAL A 374 10.00 -8.39 20.46
CA VAL A 374 10.46 -8.78 19.13
C VAL A 374 11.03 -10.20 19.18
N ILE A 375 10.52 -11.10 18.34
CA ILE A 375 10.98 -12.50 18.30
C ILE A 375 12.33 -12.56 17.56
N PRO A 376 13.40 -13.07 18.18
CA PRO A 376 14.70 -13.19 17.53
C PRO A 376 14.63 -13.97 16.22
N PHE A 377 15.42 -13.55 15.23
CA PHE A 377 15.38 -14.13 13.88
C PHE A 377 15.67 -15.63 13.89
N TRP A 378 16.58 -16.09 14.75
CA TRP A 378 16.92 -17.51 14.89
C TRP A 378 15.72 -18.38 15.34
N LEU A 379 14.84 -17.83 16.17
CA LEU A 379 13.64 -18.52 16.68
C LEU A 379 12.58 -18.65 15.58
N GLN A 380 12.49 -17.65 14.69
CA GLN A 380 11.63 -17.71 13.50
C GLN A 380 12.13 -18.78 12.51
N VAL A 381 13.45 -18.84 12.27
CA VAL A 381 14.07 -19.87 11.42
C VAL A 381 13.86 -21.26 12.01
N LEU A 382 14.04 -21.43 13.32
CA LEU A 382 13.80 -22.71 14.00
C LEU A 382 12.34 -23.15 13.88
N GLY A 383 11.38 -22.25 14.10
CA GLY A 383 9.95 -22.53 13.93
C GLY A 383 9.59 -22.92 12.49
N GLY A 384 10.18 -22.23 11.50
CA GLY A 384 10.03 -22.56 10.08
C GLY A 384 10.58 -23.96 9.74
N LEU A 385 11.76 -24.31 10.24
CA LEU A 385 12.36 -25.63 10.05
C LEU A 385 11.51 -26.73 10.68
N VAL A 386 11.00 -26.54 11.91
CA VAL A 386 10.10 -27.51 12.57
C VAL A 386 8.81 -27.69 11.75
N GLY A 387 8.24 -26.59 11.25
CA GLY A 387 7.07 -26.64 10.36
C GLY A 387 7.33 -27.44 9.08
N LEU A 388 8.47 -27.20 8.41
CA LEU A 388 8.88 -27.95 7.22
C LEU A 388 9.10 -29.44 7.53
N CYS A 389 9.74 -29.77 8.65
CA CYS A 389 9.90 -31.15 9.09
C CYS A 389 8.56 -31.82 9.38
N LEU A 390 7.60 -31.12 9.98
CA LEU A 390 6.26 -31.65 10.24
C LEU A 390 5.51 -31.93 8.93
N VAL A 391 5.57 -31.00 7.97
CA VAL A 391 4.96 -31.19 6.64
C VAL A 391 5.61 -32.37 5.92
N ALA A 392 6.94 -32.46 5.93
CA ALA A 392 7.67 -33.57 5.35
C ALA A 392 7.31 -34.92 6.02
N PHE A 393 7.15 -34.93 7.35
CA PHE A 393 6.74 -36.11 8.11
C PHE A 393 5.31 -36.55 7.77
N ILE A 394 4.36 -35.61 7.69
CA ILE A 394 2.98 -35.89 7.30
C ILE A 394 2.93 -36.40 5.85
N TRP A 395 3.69 -35.79 4.94
CA TRP A 395 3.79 -36.23 3.55
C TRP A 395 4.36 -37.64 3.45
N TRP A 396 5.45 -37.94 4.17
CA TRP A 396 6.03 -39.27 4.26
C TRP A 396 5.02 -40.30 4.77
N LEU A 397 4.25 -39.96 5.82
CA LEU A 397 3.22 -40.85 6.37
C LEU A 397 2.09 -41.14 5.37
N MET A 398 1.74 -40.19 4.52
CA MET A 398 0.73 -40.38 3.46
C MET A 398 1.26 -41.21 2.29
N ALA A 399 2.51 -41.01 1.85
CA ALA A 399 3.12 -41.75 0.75
C ALA A 399 3.20 -43.28 1.01
N GLN A 400 3.26 -43.69 2.28
CA GLN A 400 3.23 -45.11 2.66
C GLN A 400 1.86 -45.77 2.46
N ARG A 401 0.76 -45.02 2.40
CA ARG A 401 -0.61 -45.56 2.42
C ARG A 401 -1.22 -45.85 1.05
N GLY A 402 -0.59 -45.43 -0.04
CA GLY A 402 -1.15 -45.49 -1.39
C GLY A 402 -0.08 -45.39 -2.47
N HIS A 403 -0.45 -45.61 -3.73
CA HIS A 403 0.43 -45.29 -4.84
C HIS A 403 0.65 -43.77 -4.95
N THR A 404 1.81 -43.36 -5.45
CA THR A 404 2.13 -41.93 -5.65
C THR A 404 1.86 -41.45 -7.08
N ASN A 405 1.50 -42.36 -7.98
CA ASN A 405 1.16 -42.10 -9.38
C ASN A 405 0.03 -43.04 -9.86
N ALA A 406 -0.43 -42.87 -11.11
CA ALA A 406 -1.55 -43.59 -11.70
C ALA A 406 -1.40 -45.12 -11.56
N VAL A 407 -2.48 -45.79 -11.14
CA VAL A 407 -2.54 -47.26 -11.06
C VAL A 407 -3.02 -47.79 -12.40
N HIS A 408 -2.23 -48.62 -13.06
CA HIS A 408 -2.59 -49.17 -14.38
C HIS A 408 -3.33 -50.49 -14.29
N THR A 409 -3.02 -51.30 -13.28
CA THR A 409 -3.50 -52.67 -13.20
C THR A 409 -3.76 -53.07 -11.74
N VAL A 410 -4.83 -53.83 -11.53
CA VAL A 410 -5.24 -54.40 -10.24
C VAL A 410 -5.77 -55.81 -10.45
N GLN A 411 -5.44 -56.72 -9.54
CA GLN A 411 -5.92 -58.10 -9.63
C GLN A 411 -6.02 -58.75 -8.26
N PHE A 412 -7.05 -59.56 -8.06
CA PHE A 412 -7.21 -60.44 -6.91
C PHE A 412 -6.38 -61.72 -7.06
N ASN A 413 -5.97 -62.28 -5.93
CA ASN A 413 -5.57 -63.68 -5.90
C ASN A 413 -6.79 -64.60 -6.11
N GLY A 414 -6.57 -65.88 -6.45
CA GLY A 414 -7.65 -66.85 -6.68
C GLY A 414 -8.66 -66.96 -5.51
N ALA A 415 -8.21 -66.77 -4.27
CA ALA A 415 -9.07 -66.80 -3.08
C ALA A 415 -9.85 -65.49 -2.80
N GLY A 416 -9.57 -64.39 -3.51
CA GLY A 416 -10.17 -63.07 -3.26
C GLY A 416 -9.84 -62.46 -1.89
N THR A 417 -8.76 -62.94 -1.25
CA THR A 417 -8.28 -62.50 0.07
C THR A 417 -7.19 -61.43 -0.03
N GLU A 418 -6.56 -61.31 -1.19
CA GLU A 418 -5.50 -60.35 -1.46
C GLU A 418 -5.67 -59.73 -2.84
N VAL A 419 -5.12 -58.53 -3.00
CA VAL A 419 -5.02 -57.82 -4.27
C VAL A 419 -3.57 -57.41 -4.47
N VAL A 420 -3.09 -57.46 -5.71
CA VAL A 420 -1.87 -56.78 -6.13
C VAL A 420 -2.24 -55.65 -7.09
N SER A 421 -1.45 -54.58 -7.07
CA SER A 421 -1.59 -53.46 -7.99
C SER A 421 -0.24 -52.99 -8.52
N GLY A 422 -0.24 -52.62 -9.80
CA GLY A 422 0.90 -52.04 -10.51
C GLY A 422 0.60 -50.60 -10.94
N ALA A 423 1.59 -49.73 -10.84
CA ALA A 423 1.42 -48.31 -11.09
C ALA A 423 2.62 -47.65 -11.78
N SER A 424 2.37 -46.43 -12.27
CA SER A 424 3.38 -45.50 -12.79
C SER A 424 4.34 -44.97 -11.72
N ASP A 425 4.13 -45.30 -10.44
CA ASP A 425 5.09 -44.99 -9.38
C ASP A 425 6.21 -46.03 -9.26
N GLN A 426 6.30 -46.94 -10.25
CA GLN A 426 7.33 -47.96 -10.37
C GLN A 426 7.27 -48.98 -9.22
N THR A 427 6.09 -49.16 -8.62
CA THR A 427 5.90 -50.11 -7.52
C THR A 427 4.83 -51.16 -7.81
N LEU A 428 5.07 -52.38 -7.32
CA LEU A 428 4.05 -53.41 -7.13
C LEU A 428 3.64 -53.43 -5.67
N ARG A 429 2.36 -53.18 -5.38
CA ARG A 429 1.85 -53.15 -4.01
C ARG A 429 0.89 -54.30 -3.76
N ARG A 430 1.05 -54.92 -2.59
CA ARG A 430 0.12 -55.93 -2.07
C ARG A 430 -0.89 -55.29 -1.14
N TRP A 431 -2.11 -55.80 -1.17
CA TRP A 431 -3.21 -55.35 -0.33
C TRP A 431 -3.93 -56.55 0.26
N GLN A 432 -4.13 -56.54 1.57
CA GLN A 432 -4.96 -57.56 2.21
C GLN A 432 -6.42 -57.13 2.21
N VAL A 433 -7.29 -58.01 1.72
CA VAL A 433 -8.74 -57.80 1.64
C VAL A 433 -9.37 -58.17 2.98
N THR A 434 -9.55 -57.19 3.86
CA THR A 434 -10.22 -57.40 5.16
C THR A 434 -11.70 -57.08 5.09
N ARG A 435 -12.53 -57.48 6.07
CA ARG A 435 -14.01 -57.31 6.06
C ARG A 435 -14.55 -55.90 5.74
N ARG A 436 -13.79 -54.81 5.84
CA ARG A 436 -14.30 -53.46 5.54
C ARG A 436 -13.41 -52.60 4.63
N ARG A 437 -12.17 -53.02 4.35
CA ARG A 437 -11.19 -52.19 3.63
C ARG A 437 -10.04 -53.03 3.08
N LEU A 438 -9.36 -52.48 2.08
CA LEU A 438 -8.02 -52.90 1.69
C LEU A 438 -7.03 -52.38 2.75
N ARG A 439 -6.15 -53.26 3.24
CA ARG A 439 -5.04 -52.87 4.10
C ARG A 439 -3.75 -52.97 3.27
N PRO A 440 -2.95 -51.89 3.17
CA PRO A 440 -1.66 -51.98 2.50
C PRO A 440 -0.77 -53.00 3.22
N GLN A 441 -0.12 -53.85 2.44
CA GLN A 441 0.90 -54.80 2.86
C GLN A 441 2.28 -54.30 2.37
N PRO A 442 3.39 -54.96 2.72
CA PRO A 442 4.70 -54.62 2.19
C PRO A 442 4.70 -54.54 0.65
N ILE A 443 5.46 -53.59 0.13
CA ILE A 443 5.67 -53.42 -1.32
C ILE A 443 6.45 -54.63 -1.82
N ILE A 444 5.95 -55.27 -2.89
CA ILE A 444 6.55 -56.47 -3.49
C ILE A 444 7.80 -56.07 -4.29
N TYR A 445 7.68 -55.01 -5.09
CA TYR A 445 8.73 -54.55 -5.99
C TYR A 445 8.81 -53.03 -6.01
N ARG A 446 10.03 -52.50 -6.03
CA ARG A 446 10.34 -51.11 -6.39
C ARG A 446 11.36 -51.12 -7.50
N GLY A 447 10.97 -50.58 -8.64
CA GLY A 447 11.76 -50.52 -9.84
C GLY A 447 12.16 -49.12 -10.27
N ASP A 448 12.63 -49.06 -11.51
CA ASP A 448 12.93 -47.84 -12.27
C ASP A 448 11.96 -47.62 -13.44
N LYS A 449 11.06 -48.58 -13.71
CA LYS A 449 10.06 -48.54 -14.79
C LYS A 449 8.65 -48.70 -14.27
N ALA A 450 7.70 -48.07 -14.97
CA ALA A 450 6.29 -48.18 -14.65
C ALA A 450 5.79 -49.61 -14.86
N VAL A 451 4.92 -50.09 -13.96
CA VAL A 451 4.23 -51.36 -14.12
C VAL A 451 2.95 -51.10 -14.90
N ARG A 452 2.76 -51.83 -16.01
CA ARG A 452 1.59 -51.68 -16.89
C ARG A 452 0.53 -52.75 -16.66
N VAL A 453 0.95 -54.00 -16.54
CA VAL A 453 0.07 -55.15 -16.34
C VAL A 453 0.62 -56.07 -15.26
N ILE A 454 -0.28 -56.74 -14.53
CA ILE A 454 0.05 -57.82 -13.62
C ILE A 454 -0.83 -59.03 -13.92
N GLN A 455 -0.29 -60.22 -13.72
CA GLN A 455 -1.05 -61.45 -13.74
C GLN A 455 -0.62 -62.38 -12.61
N TYR A 456 -1.56 -62.82 -11.80
CA TYR A 456 -1.37 -63.86 -10.80
C TYR A 456 -1.17 -65.20 -11.49
N ARG A 457 -0.24 -65.99 -10.98
CA ARG A 457 -0.13 -67.39 -11.35
C ARG A 457 -1.43 -68.12 -10.95
N PRO A 458 -2.12 -68.82 -11.86
CA PRO A 458 -3.39 -69.47 -11.53
C PRO A 458 -3.19 -70.65 -10.56
N VAL A 459 -2.07 -71.37 -10.67
CA VAL A 459 -1.71 -72.46 -9.75
C VAL A 459 -1.02 -71.94 -8.49
N ASN A 460 -1.53 -72.32 -7.32
CA ASN A 460 -1.06 -71.98 -5.96
C ASN A 460 -1.04 -70.48 -5.59
N ASN A 461 -1.23 -69.55 -6.55
CA ASN A 461 -1.23 -68.08 -6.36
C ASN A 461 -0.01 -67.50 -5.60
N ASP A 462 1.10 -68.22 -5.56
CA ASP A 462 2.31 -67.83 -4.82
C ASP A 462 3.22 -66.87 -5.60
N TRP A 463 2.91 -66.65 -6.88
CA TRP A 463 3.70 -65.86 -7.82
C TRP A 463 2.85 -64.86 -8.59
N VAL A 464 3.46 -63.73 -8.94
CA VAL A 464 2.86 -62.68 -9.78
C VAL A 464 3.84 -62.29 -10.86
N ALA A 465 3.40 -62.29 -12.12
CA ALA A 465 4.12 -61.68 -13.23
C ALA A 465 3.70 -60.21 -13.38
N ALA A 466 4.65 -59.34 -13.68
CA ALA A 466 4.44 -57.92 -13.86
C ALA A 466 5.16 -57.44 -15.13
N GLY A 467 4.38 -56.95 -16.10
CA GLY A 467 4.89 -56.38 -17.34
C GLY A 467 5.22 -54.90 -17.15
N LEU A 468 6.43 -54.51 -17.56
CA LEU A 468 6.94 -53.16 -17.41
C LEU A 468 6.89 -52.37 -18.72
N GLU A 469 7.03 -51.05 -18.58
CA GLU A 469 7.07 -50.10 -19.71
C GLU A 469 8.22 -50.34 -20.70
N ASN A 470 9.28 -51.03 -20.31
CA ASN A 470 10.47 -51.28 -21.14
C ASN A 470 10.52 -52.69 -21.75
N GLY A 471 9.44 -53.47 -21.65
CA GLY A 471 9.39 -54.85 -22.18
C GLY A 471 9.88 -55.94 -21.25
N THR A 472 10.52 -55.55 -20.14
CA THR A 472 10.90 -56.47 -19.09
C THR A 472 9.64 -57.01 -18.39
N ILE A 473 9.60 -58.32 -18.18
CA ILE A 473 8.58 -58.97 -17.35
C ILE A 473 9.27 -59.48 -16.09
N GLN A 474 8.74 -59.09 -14.93
CA GLN A 474 9.26 -59.55 -13.65
C GLN A 474 8.30 -60.49 -12.96
N VAL A 475 8.82 -61.63 -12.53
CA VAL A 475 8.07 -62.68 -11.85
C VAL A 475 8.50 -62.74 -10.39
N HIS A 476 7.57 -62.43 -9.49
CA HIS A 476 7.82 -62.22 -8.07
C HIS A 476 7.11 -63.28 -7.22
N SER A 477 7.84 -63.92 -6.30
CA SER A 477 7.27 -64.82 -5.30
C SER A 477 6.73 -64.04 -4.10
N LEU A 478 5.46 -64.19 -3.80
CA LEU A 478 4.78 -63.52 -2.68
C LEU A 478 5.08 -64.15 -1.32
N LEU A 479 5.59 -65.40 -1.31
CA LEU A 479 5.97 -66.12 -0.09
C LEU A 479 7.45 -65.93 0.25
N SER A 480 8.33 -66.11 -0.74
CA SER A 480 9.78 -66.14 -0.53
C SER A 480 10.47 -64.81 -0.80
N GLY A 481 9.81 -63.89 -1.51
CA GLY A 481 10.42 -62.64 -1.98
C GLY A 481 11.44 -62.83 -3.12
N ARG A 482 11.55 -64.04 -3.67
CA ARG A 482 12.42 -64.32 -4.84
C ARG A 482 11.85 -63.67 -6.09
N THR A 483 12.73 -63.19 -6.95
CA THR A 483 12.38 -62.47 -8.18
C THR A 483 13.14 -63.07 -9.36
N SER A 484 12.46 -63.20 -10.50
CA SER A 484 13.03 -63.63 -11.77
C SER A 484 12.64 -62.64 -12.86
N THR A 485 13.49 -62.47 -13.87
CA THR A 485 13.29 -61.50 -14.94
C THR A 485 13.28 -62.22 -16.29
N LEU A 486 12.27 -61.95 -17.09
CA LEU A 486 12.16 -62.36 -18.49
C LEU A 486 12.33 -61.11 -19.35
N GLU A 487 13.27 -61.14 -20.29
CA GLU A 487 13.60 -60.00 -21.14
C GLU A 487 13.63 -60.45 -22.60
N SER A 488 13.05 -59.62 -23.46
CA SER A 488 13.24 -59.68 -24.91
C SER A 488 14.30 -58.66 -25.31
N ALA A 489 14.93 -58.83 -26.48
CA ALA A 489 15.96 -57.92 -26.97
C ALA A 489 15.43 -56.53 -27.38
N ARG A 490 14.11 -56.36 -27.50
CA ARG A 490 13.45 -55.11 -27.94
C ARG A 490 12.90 -54.34 -26.74
N ASP A 491 13.15 -53.03 -26.70
CA ASP A 491 12.50 -52.09 -25.78
C ASP A 491 11.09 -51.80 -26.27
N ASP A 492 10.12 -52.58 -25.80
CA ASP A 492 8.72 -52.50 -26.22
C ASP A 492 7.80 -52.70 -25.02
N ARG A 493 6.72 -51.91 -24.91
CA ARG A 493 5.88 -51.90 -23.71
C ARG A 493 5.08 -53.20 -23.61
N VAL A 494 5.08 -53.83 -22.45
CA VAL A 494 4.18 -54.96 -22.17
C VAL A 494 2.79 -54.41 -21.83
N PHE A 495 1.81 -54.66 -22.70
CA PHE A 495 0.43 -54.23 -22.50
C PHE A 495 -0.41 -55.26 -21.76
N ASP A 496 -0.21 -56.56 -22.05
CA ASP A 496 -0.99 -57.61 -21.42
C ASP A 496 -0.19 -58.90 -21.16
N LEU A 497 -0.67 -59.73 -20.23
CA LEU A 497 -0.06 -60.99 -19.81
C LEU A 497 -1.13 -62.07 -19.57
N ALA A 498 -0.94 -63.27 -20.12
CA ALA A 498 -1.85 -64.40 -19.92
C ALA A 498 -1.08 -65.68 -19.53
N PHE A 499 -1.48 -66.33 -18.44
CA PHE A 499 -0.97 -67.66 -18.07
C PHE A 499 -1.90 -68.75 -18.59
N ASP A 500 -1.33 -69.88 -19.00
CA ASP A 500 -2.09 -71.12 -19.14
C ASP A 500 -2.59 -71.63 -17.77
N GLN A 501 -3.63 -72.46 -17.76
CA GLN A 501 -4.25 -73.02 -16.57
C GLN A 501 -3.24 -73.83 -15.73
N ASP A 502 -2.32 -74.54 -16.39
CA ASP A 502 -1.24 -75.29 -15.76
C ASP A 502 -0.12 -74.41 -15.18
N ALA A 503 -0.14 -73.11 -15.48
CA ALA A 503 0.85 -72.12 -15.11
C ALA A 503 2.30 -72.50 -15.47
N ARG A 504 2.47 -73.13 -16.63
CA ARG A 504 3.75 -73.51 -17.24
C ARG A 504 4.12 -72.59 -18.39
N THR A 505 3.18 -71.83 -18.90
CA THR A 505 3.37 -70.93 -20.04
C THR A 505 2.85 -69.56 -19.66
N LEU A 506 3.63 -68.53 -19.99
CA LEU A 506 3.21 -67.15 -19.93
C LEU A 506 3.26 -66.56 -21.33
N TRP A 507 2.17 -65.94 -21.75
CA TRP A 507 2.08 -65.16 -22.96
C TRP A 507 2.19 -63.68 -22.60
N SER A 508 2.88 -62.91 -23.43
CA SER A 508 3.01 -61.46 -23.25
C SER A 508 2.73 -60.72 -24.54
N ALA A 509 1.87 -59.70 -24.47
CA ALA A 509 1.56 -58.80 -25.56
C ALA A 509 2.37 -57.51 -25.46
N HIS A 510 2.94 -57.11 -26.58
CA HIS A 510 3.76 -55.92 -26.68
C HIS A 510 3.20 -54.91 -27.70
N GLY A 511 3.55 -53.65 -27.49
CA GLY A 511 3.04 -52.52 -28.27
C GLY A 511 3.38 -52.54 -29.76
N SER A 512 4.45 -53.22 -30.16
CA SER A 512 4.84 -53.35 -31.57
C SER A 512 3.97 -54.33 -32.37
N GLY A 513 3.10 -55.10 -31.70
CA GLY A 513 2.38 -56.21 -32.33
C GLY A 513 2.99 -57.58 -32.00
N LEU A 514 4.09 -57.60 -31.26
CA LEU A 514 4.79 -58.81 -30.86
C LEU A 514 4.05 -59.52 -29.72
N ILE A 515 3.79 -60.82 -29.90
CA ILE A 515 3.33 -61.72 -28.85
C ILE A 515 4.42 -62.77 -28.60
N LEU A 516 4.82 -62.92 -27.35
CA LEU A 516 5.89 -63.82 -26.95
C LEU A 516 5.37 -64.89 -25.99
N GLN A 517 5.78 -66.15 -26.23
CA GLN A 517 5.53 -67.28 -25.35
C GLN A 517 6.76 -67.58 -24.48
N TRP A 518 6.55 -67.73 -23.18
CA TRP A 518 7.58 -68.02 -22.20
C TRP A 518 7.28 -69.34 -21.49
N ALA A 519 8.17 -70.33 -21.63
CA ALA A 519 8.11 -71.53 -20.80
C ALA A 519 8.65 -71.26 -19.39
N LEU A 520 7.85 -71.62 -18.41
CA LEU A 520 8.09 -71.43 -17.00
C LEU A 520 8.33 -72.77 -16.31
N MET A 521 9.32 -72.78 -15.42
CA MET A 521 9.56 -73.95 -14.57
C MET A 521 8.59 -73.96 -13.37
N PRO A 522 8.21 -75.14 -12.86
CA PRO A 522 7.25 -75.25 -11.76
C PRO A 522 7.61 -74.42 -10.52
N ASP A 523 8.90 -74.29 -10.22
CA ASP A 523 9.43 -73.55 -9.08
C ASP A 523 9.78 -72.09 -9.39
N LEU A 524 9.67 -71.65 -10.66
CA LEU A 524 9.97 -70.30 -11.17
C LEU A 524 11.34 -69.75 -10.68
N GLY A 525 12.20 -70.65 -10.21
CA GLY A 525 13.18 -70.38 -9.18
C GLY A 525 14.57 -70.65 -9.71
N ILE A 526 15.14 -69.67 -10.40
CA ILE A 526 16.50 -69.72 -10.98
C ILE A 526 16.54 -70.53 -12.28
N ALA A 527 15.99 -69.97 -13.35
CA ALA A 527 16.60 -70.13 -14.66
C ALA A 527 16.53 -68.83 -15.43
N SER A 528 17.71 -68.26 -15.62
CA SER A 528 18.02 -67.14 -16.48
C SER A 528 17.46 -67.31 -17.90
N GLN A 529 16.98 -66.20 -18.47
CA GLN A 529 17.15 -65.85 -19.89
C GLN A 529 16.97 -66.99 -20.89
N ARG A 530 15.81 -67.66 -20.90
CA ARG A 530 15.42 -68.38 -22.11
C ARG A 530 14.83 -67.37 -23.09
N PRO A 531 15.26 -67.36 -24.36
CA PRO A 531 14.53 -66.62 -25.38
C PRO A 531 13.08 -67.13 -25.43
N PRO A 532 12.13 -66.31 -25.89
CA PRO A 532 10.76 -66.75 -26.07
C PRO A 532 10.71 -68.02 -26.94
N GLN A 533 9.87 -68.98 -26.58
CA GLN A 533 9.74 -70.25 -27.30
C GLN A 533 9.06 -70.08 -28.66
N GLN A 534 8.07 -69.19 -28.72
CA GLN A 534 7.33 -68.84 -29.91
C GLN A 534 7.14 -67.34 -29.97
N ILE A 535 7.11 -66.82 -31.21
CA ILE A 535 6.90 -65.42 -31.53
C ILE A 535 5.77 -65.36 -32.54
N VAL A 536 4.64 -64.78 -32.15
CA VAL A 536 3.53 -64.46 -33.05
C VAL A 536 3.54 -62.94 -33.28
N GLU A 537 3.38 -62.49 -34.52
CA GLU A 537 3.39 -61.07 -34.87
C GLU A 537 2.04 -60.70 -35.47
N ALA A 538 1.34 -59.77 -34.83
CA ALA A 538 0.10 -59.21 -35.33
C ALA A 538 0.40 -57.98 -36.19
N ASP A 539 -0.42 -57.76 -37.23
CA ASP A 539 -0.30 -56.60 -38.13
C ASP A 539 -0.73 -55.26 -37.48
N PHE A 540 -1.00 -55.26 -36.18
CA PHE A 540 -1.41 -54.10 -35.40
C PHE A 540 -0.82 -54.14 -33.98
N ALA A 541 -0.75 -52.97 -33.35
CA ALA A 541 -0.30 -52.86 -31.96
C ALA A 541 -1.28 -53.57 -31.02
N VAL A 542 -0.79 -54.59 -30.29
CA VAL A 542 -1.60 -55.41 -29.38
C VAL A 542 -1.73 -54.69 -28.04
N SER A 543 -2.97 -54.61 -27.54
CA SER A 543 -3.28 -54.02 -26.22
C SER A 543 -3.92 -55.00 -25.25
N ALA A 544 -4.45 -56.13 -25.73
CA ALA A 544 -5.13 -57.12 -24.90
C ALA A 544 -4.90 -58.55 -25.39
N LEU A 545 -4.80 -59.49 -24.45
CA LEU A 545 -4.68 -60.93 -24.70
C LEU A 545 -5.61 -61.71 -23.77
N ALA A 546 -6.23 -62.77 -24.27
CA ALA A 546 -6.92 -63.74 -23.44
C ALA A 546 -6.74 -65.15 -24.00
N LEU A 547 -6.43 -66.12 -23.12
CA LEU A 547 -6.49 -67.53 -23.48
C LEU A 547 -7.93 -68.02 -23.41
N THR A 548 -8.29 -68.85 -24.38
CA THR A 548 -9.65 -69.36 -24.59
C THR A 548 -9.60 -70.83 -25.04
N GLY A 549 -10.72 -71.52 -24.93
CA GLY A 549 -10.85 -72.94 -25.27
C GLY A 549 -10.62 -73.88 -24.08
N ASP A 550 -11.20 -75.07 -24.15
CA ASP A 550 -11.24 -76.02 -23.02
C ASP A 550 -9.84 -76.54 -22.60
N ALA A 551 -8.84 -76.42 -23.49
CA ALA A 551 -7.46 -76.79 -23.24
C ALA A 551 -6.49 -75.59 -23.30
N ASP A 552 -7.00 -74.36 -23.22
CA ASP A 552 -6.25 -73.12 -23.49
C ASP A 552 -5.50 -73.15 -24.84
N ASN A 553 -6.09 -73.82 -25.83
CA ASN A 553 -5.49 -74.04 -27.14
C ASN A 553 -5.70 -72.86 -28.10
N LEU A 554 -6.44 -71.83 -27.68
CA LEU A 554 -6.75 -70.66 -28.50
C LEU A 554 -6.29 -69.39 -27.79
N LEU A 555 -5.75 -68.45 -28.56
CA LEU A 555 -5.31 -67.15 -28.08
C LEU A 555 -6.07 -66.03 -28.78
N ALA A 556 -6.91 -65.33 -28.02
CA ALA A 556 -7.61 -64.13 -28.46
C ALA A 556 -6.69 -62.91 -28.31
N ILE A 557 -6.53 -62.14 -29.39
CA ILE A 557 -5.63 -61.00 -29.50
C ILE A 557 -6.43 -59.78 -29.93
N GLY A 558 -6.40 -58.73 -29.10
CA GLY A 558 -7.11 -57.47 -29.35
C GLY A 558 -6.15 -56.30 -29.39
N GLY A 559 -6.40 -55.36 -30.31
CA GLY A 559 -5.49 -54.23 -30.46
C GLY A 559 -6.02 -53.06 -31.26
N ARG A 560 -5.07 -52.31 -31.82
CA ARG A 560 -5.33 -51.14 -32.67
C ARG A 560 -6.15 -51.50 -33.92
N TYR A 561 -6.87 -50.50 -34.44
CA TYR A 561 -7.80 -50.62 -35.57
C TYR A 561 -9.01 -51.50 -35.27
N GLN A 562 -9.31 -51.72 -33.99
CA GLN A 562 -10.27 -52.75 -33.56
C GLN A 562 -9.94 -54.13 -34.15
N GLY A 563 -8.64 -54.40 -34.35
CA GLY A 563 -8.14 -55.69 -34.79
C GLY A 563 -8.43 -56.73 -33.71
N PHE A 564 -9.20 -57.75 -34.10
CA PHE A 564 -9.51 -58.89 -33.26
C PHE A 564 -9.14 -60.17 -34.02
N VAL A 565 -8.16 -60.90 -33.49
CA VAL A 565 -7.62 -62.11 -34.10
C VAL A 565 -7.68 -63.21 -33.06
N VAL A 566 -8.07 -64.40 -33.48
CA VAL A 566 -7.95 -65.60 -32.67
C VAL A 566 -6.95 -66.52 -33.35
N VAL A 567 -5.94 -66.96 -32.60
CA VAL A 567 -4.90 -67.87 -33.09
C VAL A 567 -5.12 -69.22 -32.42
N ASP A 568 -5.20 -70.27 -33.22
CA ASP A 568 -5.10 -71.63 -32.72
C ASP A 568 -3.63 -71.96 -32.47
N LEU A 569 -3.31 -72.30 -31.23
CA LEU A 569 -1.94 -72.53 -30.76
C LEU A 569 -1.41 -73.91 -31.17
N ASP A 570 -2.29 -74.86 -31.49
CA ASP A 570 -1.90 -76.20 -31.95
C ASP A 570 -1.60 -76.21 -33.46
N SER A 571 -2.41 -75.50 -34.25
CA SER A 571 -2.26 -75.41 -35.71
C SER A 571 -1.46 -74.19 -36.19
N GLU A 572 -1.25 -73.20 -35.33
CA GLU A 572 -0.69 -71.87 -35.65
C GLU A 572 -1.50 -71.08 -36.69
N GLU A 573 -2.75 -71.46 -36.94
CA GLU A 573 -3.64 -70.74 -37.85
C GLU A 573 -4.28 -69.53 -37.15
N ALA A 574 -4.21 -68.37 -37.80
CA ALA A 574 -4.82 -67.13 -37.31
C ALA A 574 -6.10 -66.81 -38.07
N VAL A 575 -7.19 -66.61 -37.34
CA VAL A 575 -8.51 -66.23 -37.87
C VAL A 575 -8.83 -64.81 -37.44
N ASN A 576 -9.07 -63.93 -38.43
CA ASN A 576 -9.53 -62.57 -38.18
C ASN A 576 -11.04 -62.60 -37.87
N ILE A 577 -11.41 -62.14 -36.68
CA ILE A 577 -12.82 -62.05 -36.27
C ILE A 577 -13.36 -60.67 -36.63
N PRO A 578 -14.43 -60.57 -37.43
CA PRO A 578 -15.08 -59.29 -37.69
C PRO A 578 -15.60 -58.69 -36.39
N TYR A 579 -15.05 -57.56 -35.98
CA TYR A 579 -15.49 -56.83 -34.79
C TYR A 579 -16.35 -55.63 -35.19
N ARG A 580 -15.71 -54.47 -35.33
CA ARG A 580 -16.27 -53.23 -35.85
C ARG A 580 -15.24 -52.57 -36.75
N SER A 581 -15.71 -51.72 -37.65
CA SER A 581 -14.84 -50.94 -38.51
C SER A 581 -14.15 -49.84 -37.70
N GLY A 582 -12.95 -50.15 -37.20
CA GLY A 582 -12.11 -49.19 -36.50
C GLY A 582 -11.45 -48.21 -37.45
N THR A 583 -11.34 -46.94 -37.04
CA THR A 583 -10.46 -45.98 -37.70
C THR A 583 -9.04 -46.09 -37.13
N GLN A 584 -8.12 -45.20 -37.54
CA GLN A 584 -6.72 -45.27 -37.11
C GLN A 584 -6.48 -45.09 -35.60
N THR A 585 -7.49 -44.65 -34.85
CA THR A 585 -7.41 -44.28 -33.43
C THR A 585 -8.17 -45.22 -32.50
N GLU A 586 -8.79 -46.27 -33.03
CA GLU A 586 -9.63 -47.17 -32.23
C GLU A 586 -8.87 -48.43 -31.78
N TYR A 587 -9.16 -48.89 -30.56
CA TYR A 587 -8.46 -49.99 -29.90
C TYR A 587 -9.46 -50.90 -29.17
N ILE A 588 -9.17 -52.20 -29.14
CA ILE A 588 -9.70 -53.12 -28.13
C ILE A 588 -8.76 -53.05 -26.93
N ASN A 589 -9.20 -52.41 -25.85
CA ASN A 589 -8.32 -52.11 -24.70
C ASN A 589 -8.19 -53.29 -23.73
N SER A 590 -9.17 -54.19 -23.69
CA SER A 590 -9.20 -55.29 -22.73
C SER A 590 -10.02 -56.45 -23.27
N LEU A 591 -9.50 -57.65 -23.07
CA LEU A 591 -10.10 -58.94 -23.37
C LEU A 591 -10.02 -59.77 -22.09
N GLU A 592 -11.09 -60.45 -21.71
CA GLU A 592 -11.09 -61.35 -20.54
C GLU A 592 -12.05 -62.52 -20.78
N THR A 593 -11.64 -63.72 -20.38
CA THR A 593 -12.47 -64.94 -20.41
C THR A 593 -12.98 -65.33 -19.02
N ALA A 594 -14.10 -66.04 -18.98
CA ALA A 594 -14.59 -66.62 -17.73
C ALA A 594 -13.82 -67.92 -17.40
N ALA A 595 -13.23 -68.00 -16.21
CA ALA A 595 -12.37 -69.13 -15.84
C ALA A 595 -13.08 -70.51 -15.83
N GLU A 596 -14.37 -70.58 -15.49
CA GLU A 596 -15.15 -71.83 -15.52
C GLU A 596 -15.81 -72.08 -16.90
N TYR A 597 -15.79 -71.09 -17.79
CA TYR A 597 -16.36 -71.12 -19.13
C TYR A 597 -15.41 -70.44 -20.13
N PRO A 598 -14.28 -71.08 -20.47
CA PRO A 598 -13.16 -70.43 -21.15
C PRO A 598 -13.45 -70.03 -22.60
N THR A 599 -14.64 -70.30 -23.12
CA THR A 599 -15.13 -69.89 -24.46
C THR A 599 -15.95 -68.60 -24.43
N LEU A 600 -16.40 -68.14 -23.25
CA LEU A 600 -17.06 -66.85 -23.07
C LEU A 600 -16.02 -65.75 -22.92
N LEU A 601 -15.93 -64.87 -23.92
CA LEU A 601 -15.01 -63.75 -23.96
C LEU A 601 -15.77 -62.42 -23.87
N ALA A 602 -15.26 -61.50 -23.05
CA ALA A 602 -15.67 -60.11 -23.03
C ALA A 602 -14.60 -59.21 -23.63
N ALA A 603 -15.00 -58.26 -24.46
CA ALA A 603 -14.12 -57.25 -25.03
C ALA A 603 -14.63 -55.84 -24.69
N GLY A 604 -13.71 -54.96 -24.30
CA GLY A 604 -13.98 -53.54 -24.08
C GLY A 604 -13.15 -52.66 -25.01
N ASP A 605 -13.78 -51.69 -25.67
CA ASP A 605 -13.13 -50.86 -26.70
C ASP A 605 -13.05 -49.37 -26.35
N SER A 606 -12.24 -48.65 -27.14
CA SER A 606 -12.02 -47.20 -27.04
C SER A 606 -13.27 -46.36 -27.32
N GLN A 607 -14.28 -46.93 -27.99
CA GLN A 607 -15.55 -46.26 -28.28
C GLN A 607 -16.56 -46.42 -27.14
N GLY A 608 -16.16 -47.04 -26.03
CA GLY A 608 -17.00 -47.18 -24.85
C GLY A 608 -18.00 -48.32 -24.93
N TYR A 609 -17.83 -49.23 -25.89
CA TYR A 609 -18.65 -50.42 -26.01
C TYR A 609 -18.03 -51.61 -25.31
N ILE A 610 -18.92 -52.51 -24.90
CA ILE A 610 -18.58 -53.86 -24.47
C ILE A 610 -19.29 -54.81 -25.42
N SER A 611 -18.59 -55.86 -25.83
CA SER A 611 -19.13 -56.96 -26.61
C SER A 611 -18.82 -58.29 -25.94
N LEU A 612 -19.72 -59.25 -26.09
CA LEU A 612 -19.60 -60.60 -25.54
C LEU A 612 -19.60 -61.61 -26.68
N TRP A 613 -18.75 -62.62 -26.59
CA TRP A 613 -18.49 -63.57 -27.66
C TRP A 613 -18.50 -64.99 -27.11
N ASN A 614 -19.05 -65.92 -27.90
CA ASN A 614 -18.88 -67.35 -27.68
C ASN A 614 -17.95 -67.87 -28.77
N LEU A 615 -16.71 -68.17 -28.41
CA LEU A 615 -15.70 -68.58 -29.39
C LEU A 615 -15.82 -70.05 -29.78
N GLU A 616 -16.58 -70.87 -29.03
CA GLU A 616 -16.80 -72.29 -29.33
C GLU A 616 -17.47 -72.48 -30.70
N THR A 617 -18.55 -71.73 -30.95
CA THR A 617 -19.27 -71.75 -32.23
C THR A 617 -18.41 -71.23 -33.38
N CYS A 618 -17.57 -70.24 -33.12
CA CYS A 618 -16.80 -69.53 -34.13
C CYS A 618 -15.64 -70.36 -34.67
N LEU A 619 -15.03 -71.19 -33.81
CA LEU A 619 -13.84 -71.96 -34.16
C LEU A 619 -14.17 -73.39 -34.58
N ALA A 620 -15.29 -73.96 -34.12
CA ALA A 620 -15.74 -75.28 -34.53
C ALA A 620 -16.21 -75.34 -36.00
N ALA A 621 -16.72 -74.24 -36.55
CA ALA A 621 -17.30 -74.19 -37.91
C ALA A 621 -16.47 -73.41 -38.94
N MET A 622 -15.44 -72.65 -38.52
CA MET A 622 -14.74 -71.65 -39.36
C MET A 622 -15.71 -70.70 -40.10
N GLU A 623 -16.87 -70.40 -39.52
CA GLU A 623 -17.87 -69.47 -40.06
C GLU A 623 -17.82 -68.12 -39.33
N GLN A 624 -18.47 -67.12 -39.94
CA GLN A 624 -18.48 -65.73 -39.46
C GLN A 624 -19.03 -65.65 -38.02
N CYS A 625 -18.20 -65.11 -37.12
CA CYS A 625 -18.49 -65.01 -35.69
C CYS A 625 -19.22 -63.70 -35.40
N ASP A 626 -20.46 -63.78 -34.92
CA ASP A 626 -21.22 -62.62 -34.45
C ASP A 626 -21.15 -62.51 -32.91
N PRO A 627 -21.14 -61.30 -32.34
CA PRO A 627 -21.20 -61.12 -30.90
C PRO A 627 -22.54 -61.60 -30.33
N ILE A 628 -22.51 -62.25 -29.16
CA ILE A 628 -23.68 -62.68 -28.39
C ILE A 628 -24.53 -61.46 -27.99
N ASP A 629 -23.86 -60.42 -27.50
CA ASP A 629 -24.48 -59.18 -27.02
C ASP A 629 -23.48 -58.04 -27.11
N GLU A 630 -23.98 -56.81 -27.26
CA GLU A 630 -23.18 -55.63 -27.48
C GLU A 630 -23.90 -54.35 -27.02
N TRP A 631 -23.19 -53.45 -26.33
CA TRP A 631 -23.76 -52.19 -25.88
C TRP A 631 -22.75 -51.10 -25.55
N SER A 632 -23.23 -49.85 -25.55
CA SER A 632 -22.47 -48.70 -25.08
C SER A 632 -22.48 -48.63 -23.54
N ALA A 633 -21.42 -49.12 -22.92
CA ALA A 633 -21.30 -49.19 -21.46
C ALA A 633 -20.85 -47.85 -20.84
N HIS A 634 -20.01 -47.09 -21.55
CA HIS A 634 -19.35 -45.89 -21.03
C HIS A 634 -19.62 -44.61 -21.87
N GLY A 635 -20.70 -44.60 -22.66
CA GLY A 635 -21.21 -43.38 -23.32
C GLY A 635 -20.18 -42.70 -24.21
N GLU A 636 -19.65 -43.45 -25.18
CA GLU A 636 -18.62 -43.03 -26.15
C GLU A 636 -17.23 -42.74 -25.55
N GLN A 637 -17.02 -43.04 -24.27
CA GLN A 637 -15.70 -42.96 -23.63
C GLN A 637 -15.11 -44.35 -23.44
N ALA A 638 -13.80 -44.49 -23.66
CA ALA A 638 -13.11 -45.77 -23.66
C ALA A 638 -13.42 -46.64 -22.44
N VAL A 639 -13.76 -47.91 -22.69
CA VAL A 639 -13.70 -48.97 -21.69
C VAL A 639 -12.26 -49.41 -21.61
N ARG A 640 -11.58 -49.15 -20.48
CA ARG A 640 -10.15 -49.48 -20.32
C ARG A 640 -9.92 -50.91 -19.87
N SER A 641 -10.86 -51.47 -19.12
CA SER A 641 -10.74 -52.80 -18.55
C SER A 641 -12.12 -53.41 -18.33
N VAL A 642 -12.24 -54.68 -18.70
CA VAL A 642 -13.37 -55.55 -18.38
C VAL A 642 -12.86 -56.71 -17.53
N ALA A 643 -13.73 -57.27 -16.69
CA ALA A 643 -13.43 -58.46 -15.91
C ALA A 643 -14.70 -59.30 -15.72
N LEU A 644 -14.58 -60.61 -15.95
CA LEU A 644 -15.66 -61.58 -15.73
C LEU A 644 -15.48 -62.29 -14.39
N SER A 645 -16.59 -62.60 -13.72
CA SER A 645 -16.56 -63.56 -12.62
C SER A 645 -16.22 -64.95 -13.15
N ALA A 646 -15.62 -65.79 -12.30
CA ALA A 646 -15.20 -67.14 -12.71
C ALA A 646 -16.36 -67.95 -13.32
N ASP A 647 -17.56 -67.82 -12.76
CA ASP A 647 -18.80 -68.47 -13.21
C ASP A 647 -19.43 -67.82 -14.47
N GLY A 648 -18.82 -66.78 -15.04
CA GLY A 648 -19.32 -66.07 -16.23
C GLY A 648 -20.61 -65.28 -16.01
N CYS A 649 -21.13 -65.21 -14.78
CA CYS A 649 -22.44 -64.64 -14.49
C CYS A 649 -22.43 -63.13 -14.22
N TYR A 650 -21.26 -62.53 -14.02
CA TYR A 650 -21.12 -61.10 -13.75
C TYR A 650 -19.96 -60.53 -14.53
N LEU A 651 -20.20 -59.35 -15.09
CA LEU A 651 -19.19 -58.55 -15.77
C LEU A 651 -19.00 -57.24 -15.02
N VAL A 652 -17.76 -56.82 -14.85
CA VAL A 652 -17.41 -55.47 -14.39
C VAL A 652 -16.62 -54.77 -15.48
N SER A 653 -16.78 -53.46 -15.59
CA SER A 653 -15.90 -52.63 -16.39
C SER A 653 -15.52 -51.33 -15.70
N GLY A 654 -14.39 -50.78 -16.12
CA GLY A 654 -13.91 -49.44 -15.80
C GLY A 654 -13.55 -48.69 -17.08
N GLY A 655 -13.78 -47.38 -17.08
CA GLY A 655 -13.52 -46.55 -18.26
C GLY A 655 -13.12 -45.11 -17.96
N ASP A 656 -12.95 -44.34 -19.04
CA ASP A 656 -12.54 -42.94 -19.02
C ASP A 656 -13.58 -41.99 -18.40
N ASP A 657 -14.85 -42.41 -18.35
CA ASP A 657 -15.92 -41.67 -17.66
C ASP A 657 -15.81 -41.71 -16.13
N GLY A 658 -14.74 -42.34 -15.62
CA GLY A 658 -14.43 -42.48 -14.21
C GLY A 658 -15.38 -43.40 -13.46
N ARG A 659 -16.17 -44.23 -14.15
CA ARG A 659 -17.15 -45.12 -13.51
C ARG A 659 -16.66 -46.55 -13.48
N VAL A 660 -17.09 -47.26 -12.43
CA VAL A 660 -17.04 -48.73 -12.37
C VAL A 660 -18.47 -49.23 -12.42
N ARG A 661 -18.77 -50.09 -13.39
CA ARG A 661 -20.11 -50.63 -13.61
C ARG A 661 -20.12 -52.15 -13.45
N LEU A 662 -21.26 -52.69 -13.04
CA LEU A 662 -21.50 -54.11 -12.86
C LEU A 662 -22.75 -54.51 -13.63
N TRP A 663 -22.64 -55.60 -14.38
CA TRP A 663 -23.72 -56.24 -15.12
C TRP A 663 -23.88 -57.68 -14.65
N GLN A 664 -25.11 -58.15 -14.68
CA GLN A 664 -25.42 -59.56 -14.56
C GLN A 664 -25.62 -60.14 -15.96
N LEU A 665 -25.00 -61.29 -16.20
CA LEU A 665 -25.13 -62.05 -17.42
C LEU A 665 -26.06 -63.24 -17.19
N SER A 666 -26.70 -63.68 -18.27
CA SER A 666 -27.47 -64.92 -18.33
C SER A 666 -26.52 -66.10 -18.46
N GLY A 667 -27.02 -67.32 -18.34
CA GLY A 667 -26.22 -68.51 -18.66
C GLY A 667 -25.64 -68.44 -20.08
N ALA A 668 -26.32 -67.77 -21.02
CA ALA A 668 -25.88 -67.54 -22.40
C ALA A 668 -24.79 -66.51 -22.60
N GLY A 669 -24.36 -65.83 -21.53
CA GLY A 669 -23.46 -64.70 -21.65
C GLY A 669 -24.19 -63.40 -21.97
N GLU A 670 -25.41 -63.42 -22.52
CA GLU A 670 -26.20 -62.19 -22.76
C GLU A 670 -26.47 -61.41 -21.46
N ARG A 671 -26.51 -60.07 -21.52
CA ARG A 671 -26.89 -59.28 -20.34
C ARG A 671 -28.32 -59.55 -19.92
N ARG A 672 -28.52 -59.66 -18.61
CA ARG A 672 -29.85 -59.69 -18.01
C ARG A 672 -30.46 -58.30 -17.93
N LEU A 673 -31.36 -58.02 -18.88
CA LEU A 673 -32.05 -56.74 -19.02
C LEU A 673 -33.07 -56.46 -17.90
N ASP A 674 -33.42 -57.46 -17.10
CA ASP A 674 -34.29 -57.34 -15.93
C ASP A 674 -33.53 -57.01 -14.63
N TRP A 675 -32.19 -56.93 -14.69
CA TRP A 675 -31.34 -56.68 -13.54
C TRP A 675 -30.60 -55.33 -13.66
N ALA A 676 -31.06 -54.36 -12.85
CA ALA A 676 -30.59 -52.96 -12.84
C ALA A 676 -30.85 -52.21 -14.17
N ASP A 677 -30.49 -50.93 -14.22
CA ASP A 677 -30.82 -50.02 -15.33
C ASP A 677 -30.31 -50.58 -16.67
N ARG A 678 -31.25 -50.89 -17.57
CA ARG A 678 -31.12 -51.79 -18.73
C ARG A 678 -29.92 -51.45 -19.62
N ASP A 679 -29.65 -50.17 -19.79
CA ASP A 679 -28.63 -49.65 -20.69
C ASP A 679 -27.39 -49.13 -19.96
N ALA A 680 -27.50 -48.82 -18.66
CA ALA A 680 -26.44 -48.14 -17.91
C ALA A 680 -25.67 -49.06 -16.94
N GLY A 681 -26.19 -50.25 -16.62
CA GLY A 681 -25.62 -51.15 -15.61
C GLY A 681 -25.66 -50.58 -14.18
N THR A 682 -25.29 -51.40 -13.19
CA THR A 682 -25.19 -50.91 -11.81
C THR A 682 -23.88 -50.15 -11.62
N VAL A 683 -23.95 -48.83 -11.45
CA VAL A 683 -22.76 -48.01 -11.16
C VAL A 683 -22.30 -48.27 -9.72
N LEU A 684 -21.22 -49.04 -9.56
CA LEU A 684 -20.59 -49.31 -8.26
C LEU A 684 -19.80 -48.11 -7.76
N ARG A 685 -19.22 -47.31 -8.67
CA ARG A 685 -18.38 -46.18 -8.32
C ARG A 685 -18.43 -45.07 -9.35
N ARG A 686 -18.28 -43.83 -8.86
CA ARG A 686 -17.96 -42.64 -9.64
C ARG A 686 -16.67 -42.01 -9.09
N ALA A 687 -15.69 -41.83 -9.95
CA ALA A 687 -14.44 -41.11 -9.73
C ALA A 687 -14.37 -39.91 -10.68
N ARG A 688 -13.50 -38.95 -10.38
CA ARG A 688 -13.27 -37.78 -11.26
C ARG A 688 -12.22 -38.06 -12.35
N GLN A 689 -11.51 -39.17 -12.22
CA GLN A 689 -10.39 -39.56 -13.05
C GLN A 689 -10.69 -40.93 -13.66
N PRO A 690 -10.07 -41.27 -14.81
CA PRO A 690 -10.22 -42.56 -15.46
C PRO A 690 -9.97 -43.75 -14.54
N ILE A 691 -10.73 -44.83 -14.76
CA ILE A 691 -10.48 -46.14 -14.16
C ILE A 691 -9.71 -46.98 -15.18
N ASN A 692 -8.47 -47.35 -14.85
CA ASN A 692 -7.59 -48.06 -15.76
C ASN A 692 -7.76 -49.57 -15.72
N SER A 693 -8.08 -50.12 -14.55
CA SER A 693 -8.21 -51.57 -14.38
C SER A 693 -9.23 -51.91 -13.33
N VAL A 694 -9.97 -52.98 -13.58
CA VAL A 694 -10.94 -53.58 -12.67
C VAL A 694 -10.72 -55.08 -12.59
N ASP A 695 -11.11 -55.67 -11.47
CA ASP A 695 -11.17 -57.13 -11.32
C ASP A 695 -12.32 -57.50 -10.37
N ILE A 696 -12.90 -58.68 -10.54
CA ILE A 696 -14.06 -59.19 -9.80
C ILE A 696 -13.79 -60.58 -9.24
N ARG A 697 -14.15 -60.77 -7.95
CA ARG A 697 -14.19 -62.09 -7.33
C ARG A 697 -15.48 -62.30 -6.54
N GLN A 698 -16.08 -63.47 -6.74
CA GLN A 698 -17.21 -63.94 -5.97
C GLN A 698 -16.72 -64.72 -4.76
N GLN A 699 -17.17 -64.34 -3.56
CA GLN A 699 -16.95 -65.11 -2.34
C GLN A 699 -18.29 -65.34 -1.64
N ALA A 700 -18.81 -66.57 -1.74
CA ALA A 700 -20.17 -66.90 -1.30
C ALA A 700 -21.22 -65.95 -1.91
N ARG A 701 -22.12 -65.35 -1.11
CA ARG A 701 -23.14 -64.39 -1.58
C ARG A 701 -22.65 -62.95 -1.71
N GLN A 702 -21.36 -62.75 -1.95
CA GLN A 702 -20.78 -61.42 -2.03
C GLN A 702 -19.82 -61.31 -3.22
N LEU A 703 -20.09 -60.35 -4.09
CA LEU A 703 -19.14 -59.90 -5.10
C LEU A 703 -18.20 -58.87 -4.49
N ARG A 704 -16.92 -59.01 -4.81
CA ARG A 704 -15.87 -58.04 -4.52
C ARG A 704 -15.33 -57.55 -5.84
N VAL A 705 -15.32 -56.23 -5.98
CA VAL A 705 -14.82 -55.58 -7.18
C VAL A 705 -13.69 -54.66 -6.75
N VAL A 706 -12.51 -54.83 -7.34
CA VAL A 706 -11.39 -53.92 -7.13
C VAL A 706 -11.22 -53.04 -8.36
N SER A 707 -10.79 -51.80 -8.15
CA SER A 707 -10.53 -50.84 -9.22
C SER A 707 -9.29 -50.02 -8.93
N GLY A 708 -8.46 -49.80 -9.94
CA GLY A 708 -7.32 -48.86 -9.94
C GLY A 708 -7.50 -47.80 -11.01
N GLY A 709 -7.05 -46.57 -10.74
CA GLY A 709 -7.17 -45.48 -11.70
C GLY A 709 -6.13 -44.37 -11.53
N ASP A 710 -6.30 -43.32 -12.33
CA ASP A 710 -5.38 -42.18 -12.41
C ASP A 710 -5.37 -41.31 -11.15
N ASP A 711 -6.37 -41.49 -10.28
CA ASP A 711 -6.37 -40.87 -8.96
C ASP A 711 -5.43 -41.55 -7.94
N ARG A 712 -4.59 -42.49 -8.40
CA ARG A 712 -3.51 -43.14 -7.63
C ARG A 712 -4.02 -44.05 -6.52
N THR A 713 -5.31 -44.41 -6.57
CA THR A 713 -5.93 -45.21 -5.52
C THR A 713 -6.36 -46.58 -6.01
N VAL A 714 -6.22 -47.56 -5.11
CA VAL A 714 -6.82 -48.89 -5.26
C VAL A 714 -8.02 -48.96 -4.33
N ARG A 715 -9.17 -49.39 -4.85
CA ARG A 715 -10.44 -49.36 -4.13
C ARG A 715 -11.18 -50.67 -4.24
N LEU A 716 -11.82 -51.06 -3.15
CA LEU A 716 -12.65 -52.24 -3.06
C LEU A 716 -14.12 -51.84 -2.92
N ASN A 717 -14.91 -52.21 -3.91
CA ASN A 717 -16.37 -52.17 -3.88
C ASN A 717 -16.92 -53.56 -3.57
N ARG A 718 -18.11 -53.61 -2.99
CA ARG A 718 -18.74 -54.85 -2.55
C ARG A 718 -20.21 -54.82 -2.86
N VAL A 719 -20.69 -55.92 -3.43
CA VAL A 719 -22.10 -56.08 -3.75
C VAL A 719 -22.57 -57.35 -3.05
N ARG A 720 -23.61 -57.21 -2.24
CA ARG A 720 -24.28 -58.38 -1.64
C ARG A 720 -25.32 -58.87 -2.63
N LEU A 721 -25.20 -60.13 -3.01
CA LEU A 721 -26.14 -60.78 -3.92
C LEU A 721 -27.39 -61.20 -3.13
N ARG A 722 -28.58 -60.89 -3.67
CA ARG A 722 -29.85 -61.42 -3.15
C ARG A 722 -30.04 -62.86 -3.64
N ALA A 723 -30.96 -63.58 -3.02
CA ALA A 723 -31.24 -64.98 -3.39
C ALA A 723 -31.67 -65.16 -4.86
N ASN A 724 -32.38 -64.17 -5.43
CA ASN A 724 -32.81 -64.18 -6.83
C ASN A 724 -31.75 -63.63 -7.82
N ASP A 725 -30.66 -63.05 -7.30
CA ASP A 725 -29.55 -62.57 -8.14
C ASP A 725 -28.59 -63.73 -8.49
N GLN A 726 -28.72 -64.89 -7.85
CA GLN A 726 -27.88 -66.05 -8.15
C GLN A 726 -28.20 -66.58 -9.53
N CYS A 727 -27.29 -66.32 -10.46
CA CYS A 727 -27.19 -67.03 -11.72
C CYS A 727 -27.08 -68.53 -11.41
N ARG A 728 -28.11 -69.30 -11.79
CA ARG A 728 -28.00 -70.75 -11.89
C ARG A 728 -27.53 -71.02 -13.30
N ALA A 729 -26.22 -71.19 -13.49
CA ALA A 729 -25.74 -71.80 -14.72
C ALA A 729 -26.34 -73.22 -14.77
N ASN A 730 -27.42 -73.39 -15.52
CA ASN A 730 -27.81 -74.70 -16.03
C ASN A 730 -27.04 -74.84 -17.35
N ARG A 731 -25.73 -75.12 -17.27
CA ARG A 731 -24.88 -75.41 -18.42
C ARG A 731 -23.92 -76.51 -18.06
#